data_AF-A0A839UNN5-F1
#
_entry.id   AF-A0A839UNN5-F1
#
_cell.length_a   1.000
_cell.length_b   1.000
_cell.length_c   1.000
_cell.angle_alpha   90.00
_cell.angle_beta   90.00
_cell.angle_gamma   90.00
#
_symmetry.space_group_name_H-M   'P 1'
#
loop_
_entity.id
_entity.type
_entity.pdbx_description
1 polymer ?
#
loop_
_entity_poly.entity_id
_entity_poly.type
_entity_poly.pdbx_seq_one_letter_code
_entity_poly.pdbx_strand_id
1 'polypeptide(L)'
;MKAMKLVNHALLGLALSAGAGLAQAQQCQSTTPVWADEFNGAGLDTTKWEAMVGDGCSYGICGWGNNELQYYKADNATVANGVLTITAKKERVQAKKYTSARLRTANMPNGGQWTNGRFEARMKLPNGTGMWPAFWMLPTDPAVGWPESGEIDIMEATGQADMFVFGTLHYGQPYPNNEWTSNRLLKQPDAWSDGFHTYAVEWDTNEMRWYVDDLLYSVKRPEDLGNPAYWTFENFQYHFLLNLAVGGNIGGTVDDSMLPQTLQVDYVRVYDFGQPSLTGEHIVEPGSTHSYSVIDEAGTGSSYNWTLPAGATLVSGGNGATVTVQWGSNGGDLSVAVSNSCGSRDLALNVHVAPALSQSLVHDNFDTQRNLAYTSWTGTFNQSVSNPAPNAVNGSATVAQYTRDSGSLYDVIAASTGDLANVADYLTGQKAFYLDVYTSAPVGTELLLQLENSATATASNYPTGRHSKYIAHTTSTNAWQRLKFVLEDRIDGATGDTQVDTLVVLIDPNSNTGDTYFLDNLDTYAAGSQPPAQGTSVQVQSVTTGTAGAGKGKKYGTATVTLVDELGNPVSGATVTGDFSGTLSETNASAVSDATGSAQLQTSQSASGGVSVNFCVRSVSHPSLSFDSANSVQLCP
;
A
#
# COMPACT_ATOMS: atom_id res chain seq x y z
N MET A 1 -22.57 84.05 25.00
CA MET A 1 -23.36 84.12 26.26
C MET A 1 -23.14 82.79 26.97
N LYS A 2 -22.39 82.80 28.09
CA LYS A 2 -22.88 82.47 29.46
C LYS A 2 -23.58 81.09 29.51
N ALA A 3 -23.17 80.09 30.29
CA ALA A 3 -22.45 80.14 31.56
C ALA A 3 -21.79 78.79 31.94
N MET A 4 -20.74 78.92 32.74
CA MET A 4 -20.07 77.91 33.57
C MET A 4 -21.02 77.11 34.48
N LYS A 5 -20.66 75.86 34.77
CA LYS A 5 -20.43 75.41 36.15
C LYS A 5 -19.36 74.31 36.21
N LEU A 6 -18.48 74.49 37.20
CA LEU A 6 -17.25 73.78 37.52
C LEU A 6 -17.49 72.78 38.69
N VAL A 7 -16.47 71.95 38.98
CA VAL A 7 -16.15 71.26 40.26
C VAL A 7 -16.79 69.85 40.41
N ASN A 8 -16.13 68.73 40.76
CA ASN A 8 -14.81 68.43 41.35
C ASN A 8 -14.31 66.99 41.06
N HIS A 9 -12.98 66.88 41.05
CA HIS A 9 -12.07 65.74 41.28
C HIS A 9 -12.62 64.44 41.94
N ALA A 10 -12.19 63.27 41.44
CA ALA A 10 -11.15 62.43 42.08
C ALA A 10 -11.12 60.97 41.58
N LEU A 11 -9.89 60.45 41.45
CA LEU A 11 -9.43 59.05 41.35
C LEU A 11 -9.80 58.21 40.12
N LEU A 12 -8.79 58.09 39.24
CA LEU A 12 -8.63 57.02 38.25
C LEU A 12 -8.45 55.69 38.99
N GLY A 13 -9.50 54.88 39.05
CA GLY A 13 -9.46 53.48 39.47
C GLY A 13 -9.25 52.59 38.25
N LEU A 14 -8.20 51.76 38.29
CA LEU A 14 -7.99 50.63 37.38
C LEU A 14 -9.26 49.77 37.31
N ALA A 15 -9.84 49.63 36.12
CA ALA A 15 -10.86 48.61 35.86
C ALA A 15 -10.38 47.74 34.68
N LEU A 16 -10.21 46.46 34.99
CA LEU A 16 -9.89 45.35 34.11
C LEU A 16 -10.54 45.48 32.73
N SER A 17 -9.73 45.50 31.68
CA SER A 17 -10.15 45.09 30.35
C SER A 17 -10.37 43.57 30.38
N ALA A 18 -11.61 43.15 30.63
CA ALA A 18 -12.04 41.79 30.30
C ALA A 18 -11.97 41.65 28.77
N GLY A 19 -10.94 40.95 28.30
CA GLY A 19 -10.84 40.55 26.90
C GLY A 19 -12.05 39.69 26.56
N ALA A 20 -12.90 40.17 25.66
CA ALA A 20 -13.83 39.33 24.96
C ALA A 20 -13.01 38.45 24.00
N GLY A 21 -12.62 37.26 24.48
CA GLY A 21 -12.24 36.18 23.59
C GLY A 21 -13.47 35.84 22.75
N LEU A 22 -13.45 36.20 21.47
CA LEU A 22 -14.34 35.61 20.49
C LEU A 22 -14.00 34.12 20.45
N ALA A 23 -14.80 33.30 21.14
CA ALA A 23 -14.83 31.88 20.86
C ALA A 23 -15.26 31.73 19.40
N GLN A 24 -14.34 31.29 18.52
CA GLN A 24 -14.75 30.74 17.24
C GLN A 24 -15.69 29.57 17.56
N ALA A 25 -16.96 29.73 17.23
CA ALA A 25 -17.91 28.62 17.34
C ALA A 25 -17.40 27.51 16.43
N GLN A 26 -17.18 26.32 16.99
CA GLN A 26 -16.77 25.13 16.26
C GLN A 26 -17.76 24.88 15.11
N GLN A 27 -17.30 25.02 13.86
CA GLN A 27 -18.13 24.79 12.68
C GLN A 27 -18.14 23.30 12.38
N CYS A 28 -19.24 22.64 12.72
CA CYS A 28 -19.41 21.23 12.44
C CYS A 28 -19.58 20.97 10.94
N GLN A 29 -18.78 20.06 10.39
CA GLN A 29 -18.95 19.56 9.02
C GLN A 29 -20.32 18.87 8.91
N SER A 30 -21.17 19.37 8.02
CA SER A 30 -22.50 18.78 7.76
C SER A 30 -22.34 17.40 7.10
N THR A 31 -23.06 16.39 7.60
CA THR A 31 -23.25 15.10 6.92
C THR A 31 -24.34 15.11 5.87
N THR A 32 -25.13 16.19 5.81
CA THR A 32 -26.16 16.30 4.79
C THR A 32 -25.50 16.86 3.53
N PRO A 33 -25.54 16.14 2.40
CA PRO A 33 -25.01 16.65 1.15
C PRO A 33 -25.81 17.88 0.70
N VAL A 34 -25.12 18.89 0.17
CA VAL A 34 -25.75 20.08 -0.40
C VAL A 34 -26.35 19.83 -1.78
N TRP A 35 -25.86 18.78 -2.44
CA TRP A 35 -26.45 18.21 -3.65
C TRP A 35 -26.20 16.70 -3.66
N ALA A 36 -27.19 15.94 -4.12
CA ALA A 36 -27.04 14.50 -4.29
C ALA A 36 -27.90 13.96 -5.43
N ASP A 37 -27.43 12.89 -6.05
CA ASP A 37 -28.28 11.95 -6.77
C ASP A 37 -28.10 10.54 -6.22
N GLU A 38 -29.18 10.03 -5.62
CA GLU A 38 -29.24 8.70 -5.00
C GLU A 38 -29.83 7.65 -5.97
N PHE A 39 -30.12 8.05 -7.22
CA PHE A 39 -30.64 7.19 -8.29
C PHE A 39 -31.87 6.32 -7.91
N ASN A 40 -32.68 6.80 -6.96
CA ASN A 40 -33.90 6.12 -6.48
C ASN A 40 -35.12 6.28 -7.41
N GLY A 41 -34.97 7.06 -8.49
CA GLY A 41 -36.02 7.31 -9.48
C GLY A 41 -36.26 6.12 -10.43
N ALA A 42 -37.23 6.28 -11.34
CA ALA A 42 -37.55 5.27 -12.36
C ALA A 42 -36.69 5.39 -13.64
N GLY A 43 -35.76 6.34 -13.68
CA GLY A 43 -34.93 6.67 -14.84
C GLY A 43 -33.92 7.75 -14.48
N LEU A 44 -33.03 8.08 -15.42
CA LEU A 44 -32.06 9.16 -15.25
C LEU A 44 -32.79 10.50 -15.05
N ASP A 45 -32.46 11.21 -13.97
CA ASP A 45 -33.01 12.54 -13.70
C ASP A 45 -32.39 13.57 -14.66
N THR A 46 -33.11 13.88 -15.73
CA THR A 46 -32.67 14.85 -16.74
C THR A 46 -32.69 16.31 -16.27
N THR A 47 -33.14 16.56 -15.03
CA THR A 47 -32.96 17.87 -14.37
C THR A 47 -31.60 17.99 -13.69
N LYS A 48 -30.87 16.87 -13.54
CA LYS A 48 -29.52 16.79 -12.96
C LYS A 48 -28.45 16.37 -13.96
N TRP A 49 -28.80 15.54 -14.95
CA TRP A 49 -27.85 14.94 -15.87
C TRP A 49 -28.20 15.18 -17.34
N GLU A 50 -27.19 15.55 -18.12
CA GLU A 50 -27.21 15.59 -19.58
C GLU A 50 -26.41 14.40 -20.12
N ALA A 51 -27.01 13.61 -21.00
CA ALA A 51 -26.29 12.57 -21.74
C ALA A 51 -25.56 13.19 -22.94
N MET A 52 -24.23 13.07 -22.96
CA MET A 52 -23.41 13.46 -24.11
C MET A 52 -23.45 12.33 -25.14
N VAL A 53 -23.77 12.66 -26.39
CA VAL A 53 -23.98 11.67 -27.47
C VAL A 53 -22.92 11.82 -28.53
N GLY A 54 -22.44 10.69 -29.05
CA GLY A 54 -21.48 10.66 -30.16
C GLY A 54 -20.08 10.21 -29.76
N ASP A 55 -19.15 10.44 -30.68
CA ASP A 55 -17.75 10.04 -30.58
C ASP A 55 -16.80 11.23 -30.40
N GLY A 56 -17.32 12.37 -29.94
CA GLY A 56 -16.56 13.60 -29.71
C GLY A 56 -16.33 14.46 -30.96
N CYS A 57 -16.61 13.96 -32.16
CA CYS A 57 -16.37 14.74 -33.39
C CYS A 57 -17.20 16.03 -33.48
N SER A 58 -18.43 16.04 -32.96
CA SER A 58 -19.27 17.26 -32.90
C SER A 58 -18.69 18.33 -31.97
N TYR A 59 -17.79 17.94 -31.07
CA TYR A 59 -17.06 18.82 -30.15
C TYR A 59 -15.65 19.15 -30.66
N GLY A 60 -15.30 18.74 -31.89
CA GLY A 60 -13.97 18.96 -32.48
C GLY A 60 -12.88 18.01 -31.99
N ILE A 61 -13.23 17.01 -31.18
CA ILE A 61 -12.31 16.07 -30.53
C ILE A 61 -12.73 14.63 -30.82
N CYS A 62 -12.69 14.21 -32.09
CA CYS A 62 -13.01 12.83 -32.48
C CYS A 62 -12.25 11.80 -31.64
N GLY A 63 -12.92 10.73 -31.22
CA GLY A 63 -12.37 9.78 -30.23
C GLY A 63 -12.18 10.41 -28.85
N TRP A 64 -12.95 11.46 -28.55
CA TRP A 64 -12.89 12.28 -27.33
C TRP A 64 -11.50 12.82 -26.98
N GLY A 65 -10.62 12.96 -27.98
CA GLY A 65 -9.23 13.40 -27.79
C GLY A 65 -8.27 12.27 -27.41
N ASN A 66 -8.78 11.09 -27.06
CA ASN A 66 -8.00 9.99 -26.46
C ASN A 66 -8.04 8.69 -27.28
N ASN A 67 -8.35 8.77 -28.57
CA ASN A 67 -8.49 7.61 -29.46
C ASN A 67 -9.55 6.59 -29.00
N GLU A 68 -10.59 7.06 -28.29
CA GLU A 68 -11.66 6.23 -27.76
C GLU A 68 -12.52 5.59 -28.85
N LEU A 69 -12.99 4.35 -28.61
CA LEU A 69 -13.58 3.48 -29.63
C LEU A 69 -15.10 3.40 -29.59
N GLN A 70 -15.74 3.94 -28.56
CA GLN A 70 -17.19 3.94 -28.39
C GLN A 70 -17.89 5.10 -29.08
N TYR A 71 -19.19 4.93 -29.31
CA TYR A 71 -20.15 5.98 -29.56
C TYR A 71 -21.06 6.10 -28.33
N TYR A 72 -21.05 7.24 -27.63
CA TYR A 72 -21.90 7.42 -26.45
C TYR A 72 -23.37 7.61 -26.83
N LYS A 73 -24.26 6.98 -26.05
CA LYS A 73 -25.73 7.02 -26.19
C LYS A 73 -26.38 7.16 -24.82
N ALA A 74 -27.49 7.91 -24.76
CA ALA A 74 -28.30 8.01 -23.56
C ALA A 74 -28.86 6.64 -23.10
N ASP A 75 -29.30 5.80 -24.03
CA ASP A 75 -29.87 4.46 -23.76
C ASP A 75 -28.89 3.47 -23.08
N ASN A 76 -27.60 3.81 -23.03
CA ASN A 76 -26.59 3.01 -22.33
C ASN A 76 -26.47 3.39 -20.84
N ALA A 77 -27.17 4.43 -20.37
CA ALA A 77 -27.32 4.79 -18.96
C ALA A 77 -28.74 4.49 -18.50
N THR A 78 -28.90 3.55 -17.56
CA THR A 78 -30.21 3.18 -17.01
C THR A 78 -30.19 3.26 -15.49
N VAL A 79 -31.30 3.69 -14.90
CA VAL A 79 -31.48 3.73 -13.45
C VAL A 79 -32.52 2.70 -13.05
N ALA A 80 -32.17 1.83 -12.11
CA ALA A 80 -33.08 0.87 -11.51
C ALA A 80 -32.60 0.47 -10.11
N ASN A 81 -33.53 0.25 -9.18
CA ASN A 81 -33.25 -0.23 -7.82
C ASN A 81 -32.24 0.63 -7.05
N GLY A 82 -32.26 1.96 -7.19
CA GLY A 82 -31.34 2.85 -6.51
C GLY A 82 -29.95 2.94 -7.15
N VAL A 83 -29.74 2.38 -8.34
CA VAL A 83 -28.42 2.33 -8.98
C VAL A 83 -28.49 2.83 -10.42
N LEU A 84 -27.61 3.77 -10.76
CA LEU A 84 -27.27 4.10 -12.14
C LEU A 84 -26.32 3.04 -12.70
N THR A 85 -26.64 2.48 -13.86
CA THR A 85 -25.79 1.54 -14.58
C THR A 85 -25.44 2.13 -15.95
N ILE A 86 -24.15 2.40 -16.18
CA ILE A 86 -23.61 2.72 -17.51
C ILE A 86 -23.08 1.42 -18.12
N THR A 87 -23.62 1.03 -19.28
CA THR A 87 -23.27 -0.24 -19.94
C THR A 87 -22.48 0.00 -21.22
N ALA A 88 -21.24 -0.50 -21.27
CA ALA A 88 -20.47 -0.63 -22.50
C ALA A 88 -20.89 -1.90 -23.26
N LYS A 89 -21.15 -1.79 -24.57
CA LYS A 89 -21.63 -2.90 -25.41
C LYS A 89 -20.83 -2.98 -26.71
N LYS A 90 -20.64 -4.20 -27.20
CA LYS A 90 -20.24 -4.44 -28.60
C LYS A 90 -21.44 -4.27 -29.51
N GLU A 91 -21.69 -3.04 -29.91
CA GLU A 91 -22.82 -2.63 -30.74
C GLU A 91 -22.30 -1.63 -31.79
N ARG A 92 -22.48 -1.95 -33.08
CA ARG A 92 -22.06 -1.04 -34.14
C ARG A 92 -23.05 0.12 -34.28
N VAL A 93 -22.58 1.33 -34.02
CA VAL A 93 -23.31 2.57 -34.29
C VAL A 93 -22.43 3.48 -35.12
N GLN A 94 -22.94 3.86 -36.29
CA GLN A 94 -22.17 4.60 -37.30
C GLN A 94 -20.84 3.88 -37.63
N ALA A 95 -19.71 4.57 -37.47
CA ALA A 95 -18.36 4.05 -37.71
C ALA A 95 -17.74 3.35 -36.48
N LYS A 96 -18.35 3.43 -35.31
CA LYS A 96 -17.82 2.87 -34.06
C LYS A 96 -18.34 1.45 -33.82
N LYS A 97 -17.51 0.63 -33.16
CA LYS A 97 -17.81 -0.79 -32.88
C LYS A 97 -18.47 -1.01 -31.52
N TYR A 98 -18.41 0.00 -30.66
CA TYR A 98 -18.89 -0.07 -29.28
C TYR A 98 -19.85 1.08 -28.98
N THR A 99 -20.74 0.86 -28.02
CA THR A 99 -21.57 1.91 -27.42
C THR A 99 -21.36 1.94 -25.92
N SER A 100 -21.53 3.11 -25.30
CA SER A 100 -21.49 3.31 -23.85
C SER A 100 -22.29 4.58 -23.48
N ALA A 101 -22.17 5.10 -22.25
CA ALA A 101 -22.71 6.42 -21.90
C ALA A 101 -21.65 7.34 -21.25
N ARG A 102 -21.86 8.65 -21.45
CA ARG A 102 -21.15 9.75 -20.80
C ARG A 102 -22.17 10.77 -20.36
N LEU A 103 -22.19 11.06 -19.08
CA LEU A 103 -23.13 11.98 -18.45
C LEU A 103 -22.38 13.20 -17.93
N ARG A 104 -23.04 14.35 -17.90
CA ARG A 104 -22.51 15.56 -17.24
C ARG A 104 -23.59 16.32 -16.47
N THR A 105 -23.19 17.09 -15.48
CA THR A 105 -24.09 17.98 -14.72
C THR A 105 -24.10 19.44 -15.22
N ALA A 106 -23.41 19.74 -16.33
CA ALA A 106 -23.40 21.07 -16.94
C ALA A 106 -24.81 21.51 -17.41
N ASN A 107 -25.02 22.83 -17.51
CA ASN A 107 -26.23 23.44 -18.09
C ASN A 107 -27.55 23.14 -17.36
N MET A 108 -27.50 22.68 -16.11
CA MET A 108 -28.69 22.29 -15.36
C MET A 108 -29.39 23.49 -14.67
N PRO A 109 -30.73 23.53 -14.62
CA PRO A 109 -31.48 24.72 -14.17
C PRO A 109 -31.27 25.12 -12.69
N ASN A 110 -30.82 24.19 -11.85
CA ASN A 110 -30.76 24.34 -10.39
C ASN A 110 -29.35 24.16 -9.81
N GLY A 111 -28.30 24.43 -10.59
CA GLY A 111 -26.92 24.12 -10.21
C GLY A 111 -26.44 22.81 -10.85
N GLY A 112 -25.30 22.29 -10.42
CA GLY A 112 -24.57 21.22 -11.13
C GLY A 112 -23.13 21.60 -11.47
N GLN A 113 -22.64 22.68 -10.84
CA GLN A 113 -21.31 23.21 -10.97
C GLN A 113 -20.84 23.65 -9.59
N TRP A 114 -19.59 23.38 -9.26
CA TRP A 114 -19.06 23.61 -7.92
C TRP A 114 -17.63 24.11 -7.97
N THR A 115 -17.22 24.74 -6.87
CA THR A 115 -15.85 25.15 -6.58
C THR A 115 -15.68 24.92 -5.09
N ASN A 116 -14.59 24.25 -4.70
CA ASN A 116 -14.35 23.79 -3.34
C ASN A 116 -15.41 22.82 -2.77
N GLY A 117 -15.02 22.08 -1.74
CA GLY A 117 -15.87 21.13 -1.02
C GLY A 117 -15.43 19.68 -1.23
N ARG A 118 -16.29 18.74 -0.83
CA ARG A 118 -16.08 17.31 -1.02
C ARG A 118 -17.01 16.80 -2.10
N PHE A 119 -16.46 16.06 -3.05
CA PHE A 119 -17.18 15.43 -4.14
C PHE A 119 -16.93 13.93 -4.11
N GLU A 120 -17.98 13.14 -4.01
CA GLU A 120 -17.83 11.69 -3.92
C GLU A 120 -18.88 10.93 -4.74
N ALA A 121 -18.51 9.74 -5.17
CA ALA A 121 -19.41 8.78 -5.77
C ALA A 121 -19.11 7.38 -5.25
N ARG A 122 -20.17 6.63 -4.90
CA ARG A 122 -20.04 5.22 -4.54
C ARG A 122 -20.28 4.36 -5.77
N MET A 123 -19.23 3.71 -6.25
CA MET A 123 -19.22 3.04 -7.56
C MET A 123 -18.65 1.64 -7.48
N LYS A 124 -19.18 0.74 -8.32
CA LYS A 124 -18.56 -0.53 -8.67
C LYS A 124 -18.04 -0.47 -10.10
N LEU A 125 -16.74 -0.63 -10.25
CA LEU A 125 -16.04 -0.53 -11.53
C LEU A 125 -16.26 -1.79 -12.39
N PRO A 126 -16.18 -1.67 -13.73
CA PRO A 126 -16.16 -2.84 -14.61
C PRO A 126 -14.90 -3.67 -14.39
N ASN A 127 -15.00 -4.98 -14.65
CA ASN A 127 -13.85 -5.88 -14.73
C ASN A 127 -13.70 -6.33 -16.18
N GLY A 128 -12.85 -5.63 -16.95
CA GLY A 128 -12.51 -6.07 -18.29
C GLY A 128 -11.52 -5.19 -19.04
N THR A 129 -10.46 -5.81 -19.57
CA THR A 129 -9.47 -5.21 -20.47
C THR A 129 -10.11 -4.37 -21.58
N GLY A 130 -9.62 -3.15 -21.75
CA GLY A 130 -10.20 -2.17 -22.67
C GLY A 130 -11.20 -1.22 -22.01
N MET A 131 -11.67 -1.49 -20.79
CA MET A 131 -12.59 -0.58 -20.10
C MET A 131 -11.83 0.55 -19.42
N TRP A 132 -12.38 1.76 -19.51
CA TRP A 132 -11.83 2.95 -18.87
C TRP A 132 -12.98 3.75 -18.20
N PRO A 133 -13.38 3.36 -16.97
CA PRO A 133 -14.32 4.13 -16.16
C PRO A 133 -13.68 5.44 -15.65
N ALA A 134 -14.47 6.50 -15.60
CA ALA A 134 -14.03 7.78 -15.04
C ALA A 134 -15.18 8.51 -14.32
N PHE A 135 -14.87 9.07 -13.15
CA PHE A 135 -15.64 10.09 -12.43
C PHE A 135 -14.72 11.29 -12.22
N TRP A 136 -15.07 12.42 -12.83
CA TRP A 136 -14.15 13.53 -13.03
C TRP A 136 -14.91 14.84 -13.21
N MET A 137 -14.18 15.94 -13.32
CA MET A 137 -14.73 17.28 -13.40
C MET A 137 -14.03 18.14 -14.43
N LEU A 138 -14.80 18.93 -15.16
CA LEU A 138 -14.31 19.99 -16.05
C LEU A 138 -14.95 21.34 -15.70
N PRO A 139 -14.25 22.45 -15.96
CA PRO A 139 -14.82 23.78 -15.94
C PRO A 139 -16.05 23.88 -16.85
N THR A 140 -17.06 24.61 -16.41
CA THR A 140 -18.22 24.95 -17.23
C THR A 140 -17.97 26.27 -17.94
N ASP A 141 -18.13 26.27 -19.27
CA ASP A 141 -17.96 27.44 -20.14
C ASP A 141 -16.73 28.30 -19.81
N PRO A 142 -15.52 27.70 -19.70
CA PRO A 142 -14.32 28.44 -19.34
C PRO A 142 -13.99 29.50 -20.39
N ALA A 143 -13.40 30.61 -19.93
CA ALA A 143 -12.91 31.67 -20.82
C ALA A 143 -11.65 31.28 -21.61
N VAL A 144 -11.02 30.16 -21.26
CA VAL A 144 -9.82 29.58 -21.88
C VAL A 144 -10.06 28.12 -22.22
N GLY A 145 -9.23 27.54 -23.11
CA GLY A 145 -9.34 26.14 -23.50
C GLY A 145 -8.69 25.18 -22.48
N TRP A 146 -8.94 23.89 -22.68
CA TRP A 146 -8.17 22.84 -22.00
C TRP A 146 -6.72 22.83 -22.49
N PRO A 147 -5.72 22.57 -21.61
CA PRO A 147 -5.82 22.28 -20.18
C PRO A 147 -5.74 23.53 -19.29
N GLU A 148 -5.59 24.74 -19.85
CA GLU A 148 -5.44 25.98 -19.08
C GLU A 148 -6.63 26.22 -18.14
N SER A 149 -7.81 25.74 -18.55
CA SER A 149 -9.02 25.77 -17.77
C SER A 149 -8.99 24.82 -16.56
N GLY A 150 -8.15 23.77 -16.60
CA GLY A 150 -8.03 22.71 -15.59
C GLY A 150 -8.93 21.50 -15.84
N GLU A 151 -8.58 20.37 -15.23
CA GLU A 151 -9.34 19.10 -15.16
C GLU A 151 -9.04 18.43 -13.80
N ILE A 152 -10.06 17.87 -13.15
CA ILE A 152 -9.92 17.16 -11.88
C ILE A 152 -10.51 15.76 -12.04
N ASP A 153 -9.65 14.75 -12.07
CA ASP A 153 -10.04 13.35 -12.13
C ASP A 153 -10.15 12.81 -10.71
N ILE A 154 -11.39 12.62 -10.25
CA ILE A 154 -11.68 12.12 -8.90
C ILE A 154 -11.33 10.63 -8.82
N MET A 155 -11.69 9.89 -9.87
CA MET A 155 -11.32 8.49 -10.04
C MET A 155 -11.27 8.15 -11.51
N GLU A 156 -10.14 7.60 -11.91
CA GLU A 156 -10.00 6.82 -13.12
C GLU A 156 -9.43 5.43 -12.80
N ALA A 157 -9.75 4.47 -13.65
CA ALA A 157 -9.14 3.14 -13.64
C ALA A 157 -9.06 2.61 -15.07
N THR A 158 -8.28 1.55 -15.27
CA THR A 158 -8.27 0.82 -16.54
C THR A 158 -8.49 -0.65 -16.27
N GLY A 159 -9.26 -1.33 -17.12
CA GLY A 159 -9.52 -2.76 -16.93
C GLY A 159 -8.30 -3.65 -17.17
N GLN A 160 -7.20 -3.11 -17.72
CA GLN A 160 -5.93 -3.81 -17.76
C GLN A 160 -5.16 -3.72 -16.44
N ALA A 161 -5.36 -2.66 -15.66
CA ALA A 161 -4.70 -2.42 -14.37
C ALA A 161 -5.78 -2.27 -13.27
N ASP A 162 -6.66 -3.26 -13.16
CA ASP A 162 -7.87 -3.25 -12.32
C ASP A 162 -7.60 -3.24 -10.81
N MET A 163 -6.36 -3.53 -10.42
CA MET A 163 -5.81 -3.37 -9.07
C MET A 163 -5.49 -1.90 -8.74
N PHE A 164 -5.56 -0.99 -9.70
CA PHE A 164 -5.24 0.41 -9.52
C PHE A 164 -6.43 1.31 -9.80
N VAL A 165 -6.52 2.35 -8.98
CA VAL A 165 -7.30 3.56 -9.25
C VAL A 165 -6.36 4.74 -9.13
N PHE A 166 -6.63 5.81 -9.87
CA PHE A 166 -5.80 7.00 -9.86
C PHE A 166 -6.64 8.27 -9.86
N GLY A 167 -6.03 9.30 -9.26
CA GLY A 167 -6.56 10.65 -9.17
C GLY A 167 -5.54 11.60 -9.78
N THR A 168 -6.01 12.47 -10.66
CA THR A 168 -5.14 13.26 -11.53
C THR A 168 -5.65 14.70 -11.63
N LEU A 169 -4.70 15.63 -11.79
CA LEU A 169 -4.96 16.99 -12.22
C LEU A 169 -4.32 17.21 -13.58
N HIS A 170 -5.05 17.79 -14.52
CA HIS A 170 -4.49 18.31 -15.76
C HIS A 170 -4.50 19.85 -15.76
N TYR A 171 -3.40 20.44 -16.21
CA TYR A 171 -3.17 21.88 -16.18
C TYR A 171 -2.10 22.29 -17.20
N GLY A 172 -1.70 23.56 -17.18
CA GLY A 172 -0.53 24.05 -17.92
C GLY A 172 -0.88 24.64 -19.28
N GLN A 173 0.01 24.48 -20.25
CA GLN A 173 -0.09 25.12 -21.56
C GLN A 173 -1.03 24.34 -22.51
N PRO A 174 -1.56 25.00 -23.56
CA PRO A 174 -2.29 24.32 -24.63
C PRO A 174 -1.58 23.06 -25.14
N TYR A 175 -2.38 22.05 -25.51
CA TYR A 175 -1.89 20.86 -26.18
C TYR A 175 -0.94 21.21 -27.34
N PRO A 176 0.21 20.53 -27.48
CA PRO A 176 0.62 19.30 -26.79
C PRO A 176 1.46 19.50 -25.53
N ASN A 177 1.59 20.73 -25.03
CA ASN A 177 2.47 21.07 -23.89
C ASN A 177 1.72 21.08 -22.55
N ASN A 178 0.59 20.39 -22.48
CA ASN A 178 -0.16 20.22 -21.25
C ASN A 178 0.66 19.42 -20.24
N GLU A 179 0.42 19.69 -18.96
CA GLU A 179 1.03 18.98 -17.84
C GLU A 179 -0.05 18.24 -17.05
N TRP A 180 0.40 17.28 -16.23
CA TRP A 180 -0.45 16.64 -15.24
C TRP A 180 0.32 16.45 -13.93
N THR A 181 -0.39 16.14 -12.85
CA THR A 181 0.17 15.52 -11.65
C THR A 181 -0.81 14.46 -11.17
N SER A 182 -0.30 13.27 -10.85
CA SER A 182 -1.15 12.11 -10.54
C SER A 182 -0.63 11.36 -9.31
N ASN A 183 -1.49 10.56 -8.71
CA ASN A 183 -1.10 9.46 -7.85
C ASN A 183 -2.09 8.31 -8.01
N ARG A 184 -1.70 7.13 -7.56
CA ARG A 184 -2.51 5.93 -7.63
C ARG A 184 -2.56 5.17 -6.32
N LEU A 185 -3.58 4.35 -6.17
CA LEU A 185 -3.75 3.44 -5.05
C LEU A 185 -3.86 2.00 -5.55
N LEU A 186 -2.90 1.17 -5.14
CA LEU A 186 -2.88 -0.26 -5.39
C LEU A 186 -3.82 -0.97 -4.42
N LYS A 187 -4.67 -1.88 -4.89
CA LYS A 187 -5.35 -2.90 -4.08
C LYS A 187 -4.74 -4.23 -4.49
N GLN A 188 -4.04 -4.89 -3.58
CA GLN A 188 -3.37 -6.18 -3.83
C GLN A 188 -3.70 -7.12 -2.69
N PRO A 189 -4.10 -8.39 -2.96
CA PRO A 189 -4.21 -9.07 -4.26
C PRO A 189 -5.52 -8.80 -5.02
N ASP A 190 -6.48 -8.12 -4.40
CA ASP A 190 -7.85 -7.96 -4.92
C ASP A 190 -7.96 -6.82 -5.94
N ALA A 191 -9.03 -6.79 -6.74
CA ALA A 191 -9.28 -5.67 -7.66
C ALA A 191 -10.24 -4.63 -7.07
N TRP A 192 -10.20 -3.40 -7.58
CA TRP A 192 -11.21 -2.38 -7.26
C TRP A 192 -12.58 -2.67 -7.90
N SER A 193 -12.63 -3.59 -8.85
CA SER A 193 -13.85 -4.01 -9.55
C SER A 193 -14.66 -5.07 -8.80
N ASP A 194 -14.14 -5.64 -7.71
CA ASP A 194 -14.81 -6.70 -6.95
C ASP A 194 -16.07 -6.19 -6.22
N GLY A 195 -16.04 -4.95 -5.75
CA GLY A 195 -17.05 -4.37 -4.88
C GLY A 195 -17.43 -2.93 -5.24
N PHE A 196 -18.36 -2.38 -4.46
CA PHE A 196 -18.62 -0.95 -4.45
C PHE A 196 -17.64 -0.29 -3.49
N HIS A 197 -17.03 0.79 -3.96
CA HIS A 197 -16.11 1.63 -3.20
C HIS A 197 -16.55 3.09 -3.30
N THR A 198 -16.22 3.89 -2.29
CA THR A 198 -16.47 5.34 -2.31
C THR A 198 -15.21 6.05 -2.77
N TYR A 199 -15.31 6.74 -3.90
CA TYR A 199 -14.22 7.55 -4.46
C TYR A 199 -14.52 9.02 -4.25
N ALA A 200 -13.57 9.77 -3.71
CA ALA A 200 -13.79 11.17 -3.39
C ALA A 200 -12.56 12.04 -3.65
N VAL A 201 -12.83 13.32 -3.92
CA VAL A 201 -11.85 14.39 -3.80
C VAL A 201 -12.38 15.44 -2.84
N GLU A 202 -11.50 15.96 -2.00
CA GLU A 202 -11.72 17.21 -1.26
C GLU A 202 -10.89 18.30 -1.91
N TRP A 203 -11.55 19.40 -2.21
CA TRP A 203 -10.97 20.54 -2.89
C TRP A 203 -11.06 21.77 -1.98
N ASP A 204 -9.89 22.29 -1.61
CA ASP A 204 -9.69 23.58 -0.96
C ASP A 204 -8.80 24.48 -1.83
N THR A 205 -8.73 25.77 -1.51
CA THR A 205 -8.14 26.84 -2.34
C THR A 205 -6.70 26.54 -2.79
N ASN A 206 -5.89 25.84 -1.99
CA ASN A 206 -4.50 25.50 -2.30
C ASN A 206 -4.17 24.04 -2.02
N GLU A 207 -5.17 23.17 -1.92
CA GLU A 207 -4.96 21.76 -1.63
C GLU A 207 -6.10 20.94 -2.21
N MET A 208 -5.76 19.86 -2.91
CA MET A 208 -6.71 18.82 -3.27
C MET A 208 -6.25 17.49 -2.69
N ARG A 209 -7.20 16.71 -2.18
CA ARG A 209 -6.96 15.45 -1.47
C ARG A 209 -7.85 14.36 -2.04
N TRP A 210 -7.29 13.20 -2.37
CA TRP A 210 -8.05 12.07 -2.94
C TRP A 210 -8.19 10.93 -1.96
N TYR A 211 -9.37 10.31 -1.98
CA TYR A 211 -9.76 9.27 -1.05
C TYR A 211 -10.40 8.08 -1.76
N VAL A 212 -10.17 6.89 -1.21
CA VAL A 212 -10.97 5.69 -1.46
C VAL A 212 -11.36 5.04 -0.15
N ASP A 213 -12.65 4.77 0.07
CA ASP A 213 -13.17 4.16 1.32
C ASP A 213 -12.57 4.78 2.59
N ASP A 214 -12.60 6.11 2.69
CA ASP A 214 -12.03 6.93 3.77
C ASP A 214 -10.49 6.99 3.85
N LEU A 215 -9.75 6.25 3.02
CA LEU A 215 -8.28 6.33 2.95
C LEU A 215 -7.82 7.53 2.12
N LEU A 216 -7.12 8.49 2.74
CA LEU A 216 -6.35 9.50 2.00
C LEU A 216 -5.12 8.85 1.36
N TYR A 217 -5.05 8.86 0.03
CA TYR A 217 -3.92 8.31 -0.72
C TYR A 217 -3.14 9.34 -1.55
N SER A 218 -3.68 10.55 -1.75
CA SER A 218 -2.99 11.59 -2.52
C SER A 218 -3.33 12.98 -1.99
N VAL A 219 -2.32 13.83 -1.93
CA VAL A 219 -2.46 15.27 -1.72
C VAL A 219 -1.73 15.96 -2.87
N LYS A 220 -2.31 17.05 -3.38
CA LYS A 220 -1.68 17.95 -4.36
C LYS A 220 -1.87 19.39 -3.94
N ARG A 221 -0.78 20.15 -4.02
CA ARG A 221 -0.69 21.58 -3.72
C ARG A 221 -0.01 22.31 -4.88
N PRO A 222 -0.08 23.66 -4.97
CA PRO A 222 0.57 24.42 -6.03
C PRO A 222 2.06 24.06 -6.24
N GLU A 223 2.81 23.78 -5.17
CA GLU A 223 4.22 23.39 -5.24
C GLU A 223 4.49 22.01 -5.87
N ASP A 224 3.48 21.15 -5.97
CA ASP A 224 3.58 19.82 -6.61
C ASP A 224 3.42 19.89 -8.13
N LEU A 225 3.10 21.07 -8.68
CA LEU A 225 2.95 21.30 -10.11
C LEU A 225 4.31 21.64 -10.73
N GLY A 226 4.50 21.35 -12.02
CA GLY A 226 5.71 21.76 -12.76
C GLY A 226 5.92 23.28 -12.75
N ASN A 227 4.84 24.05 -12.58
CA ASN A 227 4.86 25.46 -12.26
C ASN A 227 3.67 25.82 -11.33
N PRO A 228 3.91 26.35 -10.12
CA PRO A 228 2.84 26.72 -9.19
C PRO A 228 1.84 27.76 -9.73
N ALA A 229 2.23 28.56 -10.73
CA ALA A 229 1.33 29.52 -11.37
C ALA A 229 0.20 28.85 -12.18
N TYR A 230 0.28 27.55 -12.44
CA TYR A 230 -0.77 26.79 -13.13
C TYR A 230 -1.88 26.28 -12.20
N TRP A 231 -1.81 26.57 -10.90
CA TRP A 231 -2.92 26.32 -9.99
C TRP A 231 -4.07 27.31 -10.24
N THR A 232 -4.89 27.03 -11.25
CA THR A 232 -5.99 27.90 -11.72
C THR A 232 -7.38 27.35 -11.42
N PHE A 233 -7.48 26.26 -10.66
CA PHE A 233 -8.73 25.54 -10.41
C PHE A 233 -9.82 26.40 -9.78
N GLU A 234 -9.46 27.40 -8.97
CA GLU A 234 -10.41 28.36 -8.36
C GLU A 234 -11.03 29.37 -9.34
N ASN A 235 -10.52 29.47 -10.57
CA ASN A 235 -10.97 30.49 -11.52
C ASN A 235 -12.32 30.17 -12.15
N PHE A 236 -12.80 28.93 -12.07
CA PHE A 236 -14.00 28.46 -12.75
C PHE A 236 -14.87 27.60 -11.83
N GLN A 237 -16.14 27.43 -12.19
CA GLN A 237 -16.99 26.39 -11.58
C GLN A 237 -16.95 25.13 -12.43
N TYR A 238 -16.85 23.97 -11.77
CA TYR A 238 -16.66 22.69 -12.41
C TYR A 238 -17.92 21.85 -12.35
N HIS A 239 -18.29 21.21 -13.45
CA HIS A 239 -19.35 20.21 -13.49
C HIS A 239 -18.78 18.80 -13.46
N PHE A 240 -19.57 17.83 -13.00
CA PHE A 240 -19.19 16.42 -13.06
C PHE A 240 -19.30 15.87 -14.48
N LEU A 241 -18.42 14.92 -14.77
CA LEU A 241 -18.53 13.95 -15.83
C LEU A 241 -18.45 12.55 -15.24
N LEU A 242 -19.28 11.66 -15.77
CA LEU A 242 -19.33 10.25 -15.39
C LEU A 242 -19.47 9.41 -16.66
N ASN A 243 -18.49 8.55 -16.93
CA ASN A 243 -18.51 7.72 -18.14
C ASN A 243 -17.79 6.39 -17.99
N LEU A 244 -18.05 5.52 -18.98
CA LEU A 244 -17.28 4.31 -19.23
C LEU A 244 -16.77 4.34 -20.68
N ALA A 245 -15.52 4.72 -20.88
CA ALA A 245 -14.88 4.67 -22.19
C ALA A 245 -14.46 3.23 -22.55
N VAL A 246 -14.29 2.98 -23.86
CA VAL A 246 -13.88 1.68 -24.41
C VAL A 246 -12.66 1.89 -25.30
N GLY A 247 -11.56 1.24 -24.96
CA GLY A 247 -10.25 1.43 -25.56
C GLY A 247 -9.66 2.80 -25.25
N GLY A 248 -8.99 3.39 -26.24
CA GLY A 248 -8.29 4.66 -26.08
C GLY A 248 -6.86 4.48 -25.58
N ASN A 249 -6.17 5.62 -25.40
CA ASN A 249 -4.74 5.66 -25.10
C ASN A 249 -4.37 4.87 -23.84
N ILE A 250 -5.17 4.96 -22.78
CA ILE A 250 -4.91 4.27 -21.50
C ILE A 250 -5.84 3.08 -21.25
N GLY A 251 -7.05 3.06 -21.84
CA GLY A 251 -7.92 1.89 -21.76
C GLY A 251 -7.36 0.68 -22.50
N GLY A 252 -6.52 0.90 -23.52
CA GLY A 252 -5.73 -0.14 -24.17
C GLY A 252 -6.55 -1.05 -25.10
N THR A 253 -6.08 -2.29 -25.26
CA THR A 253 -6.72 -3.28 -26.14
C THR A 253 -8.06 -3.74 -25.55
N VAL A 254 -9.10 -3.78 -26.37
CA VAL A 254 -10.43 -4.28 -25.95
C VAL A 254 -10.52 -5.78 -26.17
N ASP A 255 -10.87 -6.52 -25.12
CA ASP A 255 -11.29 -7.91 -25.25
C ASP A 255 -12.82 -8.01 -25.37
N ASP A 256 -13.24 -8.24 -26.60
CA ASP A 256 -14.64 -8.37 -27.01
C ASP A 256 -15.42 -9.46 -26.25
N SER A 257 -14.73 -10.48 -25.72
CA SER A 257 -15.37 -11.61 -25.05
C SER A 257 -15.92 -11.28 -23.67
N MET A 258 -15.44 -10.19 -23.06
CA MET A 258 -15.90 -9.70 -21.75
C MET A 258 -17.06 -8.71 -21.85
N LEU A 259 -17.49 -8.30 -23.04
CA LEU A 259 -18.61 -7.38 -23.21
C LEU A 259 -19.97 -8.11 -23.15
N PRO A 260 -21.01 -7.48 -22.58
CA PRO A 260 -21.06 -6.11 -22.06
C PRO A 260 -20.39 -5.95 -20.69
N GLN A 261 -19.88 -4.74 -20.43
CA GLN A 261 -19.30 -4.34 -19.15
C GLN A 261 -20.09 -3.17 -18.55
N THR A 262 -20.08 -3.05 -17.22
CA THR A 262 -20.90 -2.06 -16.53
C THR A 262 -20.11 -1.29 -15.48
N LEU A 263 -20.30 0.03 -15.46
CA LEU A 263 -20.01 0.89 -14.32
C LEU A 263 -21.31 1.10 -13.56
N GLN A 264 -21.35 0.74 -12.28
CA GLN A 264 -22.54 0.90 -11.43
C GLN A 264 -22.29 1.99 -10.40
N VAL A 265 -23.24 2.89 -10.22
CA VAL A 265 -23.14 4.04 -9.31
C VAL A 265 -24.35 4.06 -8.39
N ASP A 266 -24.10 3.93 -7.09
CA ASP A 266 -25.10 3.93 -6.02
C ASP A 266 -25.55 5.37 -5.70
N TYR A 267 -24.60 6.29 -5.59
CA TYR A 267 -24.89 7.71 -5.46
C TYR A 267 -23.74 8.58 -5.97
N VAL A 268 -24.06 9.85 -6.23
CA VAL A 268 -23.10 10.96 -6.33
C VAL A 268 -23.53 12.05 -5.34
N ARG A 269 -22.60 12.53 -4.51
CA ARG A 269 -22.87 13.51 -3.45
C ARG A 269 -21.84 14.63 -3.42
N VAL A 270 -22.30 15.81 -3.02
CA VAL A 270 -21.49 17.00 -2.80
C VAL A 270 -21.72 17.55 -1.40
N TYR A 271 -20.65 17.93 -0.72
CA TYR A 271 -20.68 18.55 0.60
C TYR A 271 -19.86 19.85 0.59
N ASP A 272 -20.27 20.84 1.38
CA ASP A 272 -19.56 22.12 1.50
C ASP A 272 -18.18 21.97 2.17
N PHE A 273 -17.98 20.92 2.98
CA PHE A 273 -16.77 20.69 3.75
C PHE A 273 -16.27 19.26 3.56
N GLY A 274 -14.99 19.07 3.84
CA GLY A 274 -14.39 17.73 3.97
C GLY A 274 -15.09 16.87 5.02
N GLN A 275 -14.71 15.60 5.08
CA GLN A 275 -15.18 14.65 6.07
C GLN A 275 -13.98 14.03 6.78
N PRO A 276 -14.11 13.65 8.07
CA PRO A 276 -13.05 12.94 8.78
C PRO A 276 -12.65 11.70 7.99
N SER A 277 -11.35 11.49 7.84
CA SER A 277 -10.79 10.42 7.01
C SER A 277 -9.63 9.73 7.71
N LEU A 278 -9.11 8.66 7.13
CA LEU A 278 -7.99 7.88 7.65
C LEU A 278 -6.75 8.04 6.78
N THR A 279 -5.58 7.95 7.41
CA THR A 279 -4.29 7.80 6.74
C THR A 279 -3.47 6.68 7.40
N GLY A 280 -2.70 5.97 6.60
CA GLY A 280 -1.83 4.86 7.00
C GLY A 280 -1.68 3.83 5.88
N GLU A 281 -0.76 2.89 6.05
CA GLU A 281 -0.50 1.82 5.08
C GLU A 281 -1.66 0.80 5.07
N HIS A 282 -2.28 0.59 3.92
CA HIS A 282 -3.37 -0.38 3.75
C HIS A 282 -2.90 -1.73 3.19
N ILE A 283 -1.64 -1.84 2.78
CA ILE A 283 -0.95 -3.11 2.50
C ILE A 283 0.29 -3.16 3.40
N VAL A 284 0.36 -4.15 4.27
CA VAL A 284 1.42 -4.28 5.29
C VAL A 284 2.04 -5.67 5.28
N GLU A 285 3.25 -5.79 5.81
CA GLU A 285 3.92 -7.08 5.97
C GLU A 285 3.51 -7.76 7.29
N PRO A 286 3.54 -9.10 7.36
CA PRO A 286 3.26 -9.79 8.61
C PRO A 286 4.31 -9.45 9.67
N GLY A 287 3.86 -9.13 10.88
CA GLY A 287 4.72 -8.74 12.00
C GLY A 287 5.17 -7.28 12.00
N SER A 288 4.89 -6.50 10.93
CA SER A 288 5.28 -5.10 10.85
C SER A 288 4.43 -4.21 11.76
N THR A 289 4.96 -3.03 12.08
CA THR A 289 4.28 -2.04 12.94
C THR A 289 4.05 -0.77 12.14
N HIS A 290 2.80 -0.32 12.07
CA HIS A 290 2.39 0.88 11.32
C HIS A 290 1.55 1.81 12.18
N SER A 291 1.54 3.09 11.85
CA SER A 291 0.71 4.09 12.51
C SER A 291 -0.43 4.53 11.59
N TYR A 292 -1.60 4.73 12.18
CA TYR A 292 -2.82 5.14 11.50
C TYR A 292 -3.40 6.35 12.21
N SER A 293 -3.88 7.33 11.46
CA SER A 293 -4.42 8.57 12.04
C SER A 293 -5.75 8.95 11.44
N VAL A 294 -6.62 9.54 12.26
CA VAL A 294 -7.77 10.31 11.82
C VAL A 294 -7.30 11.71 11.42
N ILE A 295 -7.67 12.15 10.22
CA ILE A 295 -7.33 13.46 9.64
C ILE A 295 -8.59 14.27 9.29
N ASP A 296 -8.39 15.49 8.79
CA ASP A 296 -9.42 16.42 8.30
C ASP A 296 -10.47 16.87 9.33
N GLU A 297 -9.97 17.11 10.56
CA GLU A 297 -10.67 17.62 11.75
C GLU A 297 -12.03 16.95 12.04
N ALA A 298 -12.02 15.96 12.94
CA ALA A 298 -13.24 15.56 13.62
C ALA A 298 -13.84 16.70 14.48
N GLY A 299 -13.05 17.71 14.84
CA GLY A 299 -13.45 18.83 15.69
C GLY A 299 -12.76 18.81 17.06
N THR A 300 -12.67 19.98 17.71
CA THR A 300 -12.01 20.11 19.03
C THR A 300 -12.69 19.25 20.10
N GLY A 301 -11.89 18.53 20.89
CA GLY A 301 -12.39 17.68 21.97
C GLY A 301 -12.94 16.32 21.53
N SER A 302 -12.53 15.83 20.35
CA SER A 302 -12.92 14.51 19.85
C SER A 302 -12.40 13.36 20.73
N SER A 303 -13.24 12.35 20.91
CA SER A 303 -12.90 11.05 21.46
C SER A 303 -12.80 10.02 20.35
N TYR A 304 -11.82 9.12 20.45
CA TYR A 304 -11.51 8.09 19.47
C TYR A 304 -11.62 6.72 20.13
N ASN A 305 -12.36 5.80 19.49
CA ASN A 305 -12.48 4.43 19.93
C ASN A 305 -12.10 3.49 18.78
N TRP A 306 -10.85 3.01 18.80
CA TRP A 306 -10.30 2.14 17.77
C TRP A 306 -10.70 0.69 17.98
N THR A 307 -11.07 0.02 16.89
CA THR A 307 -11.31 -1.42 16.82
C THR A 307 -10.33 -2.03 15.84
N LEU A 308 -9.58 -3.05 16.31
CA LEU A 308 -8.59 -3.76 15.50
C LEU A 308 -9.16 -5.07 14.96
N PRO A 309 -8.76 -5.51 13.76
CA PRO A 309 -9.12 -6.82 13.24
C PRO A 309 -8.42 -7.95 14.00
N ALA A 310 -8.92 -9.18 13.84
CA ALA A 310 -8.37 -10.35 14.53
C ALA A 310 -6.90 -10.60 14.14
N GLY A 311 -6.03 -10.72 15.14
CA GLY A 311 -4.59 -10.95 14.94
C GLY A 311 -3.73 -9.68 14.90
N ALA A 312 -4.34 -8.50 14.78
CA ALA A 312 -3.64 -7.24 14.97
C ALA A 312 -3.55 -6.89 16.48
N THR A 313 -2.43 -6.28 16.89
CA THR A 313 -2.17 -5.91 18.28
C THR A 313 -1.97 -4.41 18.42
N LEU A 314 -2.68 -3.80 19.36
CA LEU A 314 -2.50 -2.40 19.73
C LEU A 314 -1.15 -2.21 20.41
N VAL A 315 -0.25 -1.43 19.81
CA VAL A 315 1.04 -1.06 20.41
C VAL A 315 0.89 0.19 21.25
N SER A 316 0.23 1.22 20.72
CA SER A 316 0.02 2.48 21.44
C SER A 316 -1.14 3.30 20.85
N GLY A 317 -1.63 4.32 21.59
CA GLY A 317 -2.52 5.33 21.02
C GLY A 317 -4.01 4.98 20.95
N GLY A 318 -4.47 3.90 21.58
CA GLY A 318 -5.85 3.39 21.41
C GLY A 318 -7.01 4.36 21.77
N ASN A 319 -6.73 5.48 22.45
CA ASN A 319 -7.71 6.53 22.76
C ASN A 319 -7.39 7.89 22.08
N GLY A 320 -6.36 7.94 21.23
CA GLY A 320 -5.92 9.14 20.53
C GLY A 320 -6.37 9.17 19.08
N ALA A 321 -6.15 10.31 18.42
CA ALA A 321 -6.38 10.46 16.97
C ALA A 321 -5.46 9.57 16.13
N THR A 322 -4.35 9.12 16.72
CA THR A 322 -3.37 8.23 16.10
C THR A 322 -3.22 6.97 16.92
N VAL A 323 -3.18 5.83 16.24
CA VAL A 323 -2.95 4.51 16.81
C VAL A 323 -1.72 3.87 16.15
N THR A 324 -0.94 3.11 16.91
CA THR A 324 0.13 2.26 16.38
C THR A 324 -0.27 0.80 16.53
N VAL A 325 -0.22 0.04 15.44
CA VAL A 325 -0.70 -1.33 15.35
C VAL A 325 0.43 -2.22 14.84
N GLN A 326 0.65 -3.35 15.51
CA GLN A 326 1.47 -4.43 15.01
C GLN A 326 0.57 -5.47 14.33
N TRP A 327 0.89 -5.82 13.09
CA TRP A 327 0.08 -6.72 12.27
C TRP A 327 0.48 -8.19 12.46
N GLY A 328 -0.51 -9.07 12.57
CA GLY A 328 -0.32 -10.51 12.58
C GLY A 328 -0.16 -11.07 11.16
N SER A 329 -0.71 -12.26 10.91
CA SER A 329 -0.72 -12.87 9.56
C SER A 329 -2.02 -12.65 8.79
N ASN A 330 -3.02 -12.03 9.42
CA ASN A 330 -4.33 -11.77 8.82
C ASN A 330 -4.60 -10.26 8.82
N GLY A 331 -5.14 -9.78 7.71
CA GLY A 331 -5.67 -8.43 7.57
C GLY A 331 -7.13 -8.32 8.03
N GLY A 332 -7.73 -7.16 7.78
CA GLY A 332 -9.12 -6.86 8.04
C GLY A 332 -9.36 -5.36 8.28
N ASP A 333 -10.58 -5.03 8.68
CA ASP A 333 -10.97 -3.64 8.89
C ASP A 333 -10.38 -3.11 10.20
N LEU A 334 -9.52 -2.10 10.07
CA LEU A 334 -9.18 -1.18 11.14
C LEU A 334 -10.26 -0.10 11.18
N SER A 335 -11.00 0.02 12.29
CA SER A 335 -12.09 0.99 12.39
C SER A 335 -11.90 1.93 13.57
N VAL A 336 -12.48 3.12 13.47
CA VAL A 336 -12.52 4.08 14.57
C VAL A 336 -13.88 4.77 14.63
N ALA A 337 -14.50 4.71 15.80
CA ALA A 337 -15.63 5.56 16.12
C ALA A 337 -15.10 6.88 16.66
N VAL A 338 -15.39 7.97 15.96
CA VAL A 338 -15.01 9.33 16.33
C VAL A 338 -16.23 10.08 16.81
N SER A 339 -16.18 10.63 18.01
CA SER A 339 -17.31 11.33 18.64
C SER A 339 -16.87 12.68 19.20
N ASN A 340 -17.66 13.72 18.95
CA ASN A 340 -17.46 15.07 19.48
C ASN A 340 -18.78 15.87 19.48
N SER A 341 -18.70 17.19 19.69
CA SER A 341 -19.85 18.11 19.68
C SER A 341 -20.62 18.14 18.35
N CYS A 342 -20.02 17.69 17.25
CA CYS A 342 -20.60 17.58 15.91
C CYS A 342 -21.26 16.21 15.61
N GLY A 343 -21.25 15.30 16.58
CA GLY A 343 -21.85 13.97 16.49
C GLY A 343 -20.82 12.85 16.43
N SER A 344 -21.27 11.66 16.01
CA SER A 344 -20.43 10.47 15.83
C SER A 344 -20.24 10.14 14.36
N ARG A 345 -19.07 9.62 14.00
CA ARG A 345 -18.73 9.05 12.69
C ARG A 345 -17.97 7.75 12.90
N ASP A 346 -18.23 6.78 12.06
CA ASP A 346 -17.46 5.53 12.00
C ASP A 346 -16.65 5.56 10.71
N LEU A 347 -15.33 5.41 10.84
CA LEU A 347 -14.40 5.31 9.72
C LEU A 347 -13.83 3.89 9.70
N ALA A 348 -13.53 3.38 8.52
CA ALA A 348 -12.90 2.08 8.36
C ALA A 348 -11.85 2.10 7.26
N LEU A 349 -10.75 1.40 7.50
CA LEU A 349 -9.72 1.13 6.53
C LEU A 349 -9.53 -0.38 6.46
N ASN A 350 -9.78 -0.98 5.30
CA ASN A 350 -9.42 -2.38 5.09
C ASN A 350 -7.91 -2.48 4.89
N VAL A 351 -7.22 -3.17 5.81
CA VAL A 351 -5.79 -3.38 5.72
C VAL A 351 -5.51 -4.83 5.32
N HIS A 352 -4.84 -5.00 4.19
CA HIS A 352 -4.34 -6.29 3.73
C HIS A 352 -2.98 -6.59 4.35
N VAL A 353 -2.81 -7.79 4.91
CA VAL A 353 -1.49 -8.31 5.32
C VAL A 353 -0.97 -9.19 4.19
N ALA A 354 0.11 -8.76 3.55
CA ALA A 354 0.80 -9.49 2.50
C ALA A 354 1.26 -10.87 2.98
N PRO A 355 1.38 -11.88 2.10
CA PRO A 355 1.91 -13.18 2.49
C PRO A 355 3.35 -13.05 3.00
N ALA A 356 3.72 -13.87 3.98
CA ALA A 356 5.12 -14.01 4.37
C ALA A 356 5.91 -14.61 3.20
N LEU A 357 6.94 -13.91 2.75
CA LEU A 357 7.75 -14.30 1.60
C LEU A 357 9.10 -14.90 2.03
N SER A 358 9.55 -15.93 1.32
CA SER A 358 10.89 -16.53 1.47
C SER A 358 11.60 -16.62 0.12
N GLN A 359 12.93 -16.52 0.10
CA GLN A 359 13.73 -16.65 -1.12
C GLN A 359 13.41 -17.99 -1.80
N SER A 360 12.93 -17.92 -3.04
CA SER A 360 12.58 -19.09 -3.84
C SER A 360 13.52 -19.29 -5.04
N LEU A 361 14.13 -18.20 -5.52
CA LEU A 361 14.99 -18.20 -6.69
C LEU A 361 15.99 -17.04 -6.60
N VAL A 362 17.22 -17.31 -6.98
CA VAL A 362 18.27 -16.30 -7.17
C VAL A 362 18.46 -16.14 -8.68
N HIS A 363 18.21 -14.95 -9.23
CA HIS A 363 18.43 -14.66 -10.65
C HIS A 363 19.90 -14.37 -10.92
N ASP A 364 20.52 -13.55 -10.08
CA ASP A 364 21.93 -13.24 -10.16
C ASP A 364 22.47 -12.79 -8.80
N ASN A 365 23.46 -13.50 -8.26
CA ASN A 365 24.17 -13.14 -7.03
C ASN A 365 25.57 -12.58 -7.29
N PHE A 366 25.84 -12.23 -8.54
CA PHE A 366 27.08 -11.71 -9.07
C PHE A 366 28.37 -12.51 -8.75
N ASP A 367 28.23 -13.71 -8.19
CA ASP A 367 29.28 -14.61 -7.78
C ASP A 367 29.16 -15.93 -8.57
N THR A 368 28.44 -16.91 -8.02
CA THR A 368 28.39 -18.29 -8.53
C THR A 368 27.12 -18.62 -9.29
N GLN A 369 26.04 -17.84 -9.10
CA GLN A 369 24.74 -18.05 -9.72
C GLN A 369 24.42 -16.89 -10.66
N ARG A 370 24.36 -17.21 -11.96
CA ARG A 370 24.25 -16.26 -13.07
C ARG A 370 23.16 -16.72 -14.04
N ASN A 371 21.89 -16.58 -13.67
CA ASN A 371 20.77 -17.00 -14.51
C ASN A 371 20.28 -15.90 -15.47
N LEU A 372 20.75 -14.66 -15.28
CA LEU A 372 20.49 -13.54 -16.18
C LEU A 372 21.54 -13.43 -17.27
N ALA A 373 21.08 -13.28 -18.52
CA ALA A 373 21.95 -12.93 -19.64
C ALA A 373 21.78 -11.44 -19.96
N TYR A 374 22.69 -10.59 -19.46
CA TYR A 374 22.66 -9.14 -19.73
C TYR A 374 22.88 -8.85 -21.21
N THR A 375 21.88 -8.27 -21.86
CA THR A 375 21.84 -8.05 -23.31
C THR A 375 22.23 -6.63 -23.69
N SER A 376 21.94 -5.64 -22.86
CA SER A 376 22.27 -4.23 -23.12
C SER A 376 22.22 -3.39 -21.85
N TRP A 377 22.99 -2.31 -21.83
CA TRP A 377 22.94 -1.29 -20.78
C TRP A 377 23.36 0.08 -21.31
N THR A 378 22.84 1.15 -20.72
CA THR A 378 23.38 2.51 -20.86
C THR A 378 24.18 2.87 -19.60
N GLY A 379 25.21 3.71 -19.74
CA GLY A 379 26.21 3.92 -18.68
C GLY A 379 27.27 2.82 -18.65
N THR A 380 27.90 2.62 -17.48
CA THR A 380 28.96 1.61 -17.29
C THR A 380 28.48 0.51 -16.35
N PHE A 381 28.46 -0.73 -16.83
CA PHE A 381 28.03 -1.89 -16.03
C PHE A 381 29.15 -2.94 -15.96
N ASN A 382 29.81 -3.00 -14.80
CA ASN A 382 30.83 -4.00 -14.48
C ASN A 382 30.19 -5.10 -13.62
N GLN A 383 30.00 -6.29 -14.19
CA GLN A 383 29.28 -7.38 -13.51
C GLN A 383 30.11 -8.09 -12.43
N SER A 384 31.38 -7.74 -12.24
CA SER A 384 32.26 -8.40 -11.28
C SER A 384 33.33 -7.43 -10.79
N VAL A 385 33.07 -6.81 -9.64
CA VAL A 385 34.03 -6.01 -8.88
C VAL A 385 34.08 -6.50 -7.44
N SER A 386 35.13 -6.14 -6.69
CA SER A 386 35.17 -6.42 -5.24
C SER A 386 34.03 -5.72 -4.52
N ASN A 387 33.37 -6.43 -3.59
CA ASN A 387 32.37 -5.84 -2.72
C ASN A 387 32.97 -4.66 -1.92
N PRO A 388 32.38 -3.44 -2.01
CA PRO A 388 32.93 -2.26 -1.37
C PRO A 388 32.87 -2.30 0.16
N ALA A 389 31.94 -3.05 0.75
CA ALA A 389 31.71 -3.07 2.19
C ALA A 389 30.97 -4.34 2.67
N PRO A 390 31.59 -5.54 2.64
CA PRO A 390 30.93 -6.78 3.06
C PRO A 390 30.37 -6.70 4.49
N ASN A 391 29.11 -7.14 4.67
CA ASN A 391 28.43 -7.16 5.97
C ASN A 391 27.37 -8.29 6.01
N ALA A 392 26.49 -8.26 7.02
CA ALA A 392 25.44 -9.27 7.18
C ALA A 392 24.29 -9.16 6.15
N VAL A 393 24.08 -7.98 5.55
CA VAL A 393 23.12 -7.80 4.45
C VAL A 393 23.70 -8.40 3.18
N ASN A 394 24.96 -8.08 2.88
CA ASN A 394 25.65 -8.58 1.71
C ASN A 394 27.07 -9.04 2.05
N GLY A 395 27.26 -10.37 2.12
CA GLY A 395 28.54 -11.00 2.45
C GLY A 395 29.36 -11.44 1.22
N SER A 396 28.87 -11.16 0.01
CA SER A 396 29.45 -11.61 -1.25
C SER A 396 30.86 -11.06 -1.45
N ALA A 397 31.72 -11.84 -2.11
CA ALA A 397 33.08 -11.40 -2.39
C ALA A 397 33.11 -10.46 -3.59
N THR A 398 32.29 -10.75 -4.61
CA THR A 398 32.13 -9.93 -5.80
C THR A 398 30.68 -9.48 -5.96
N VAL A 399 30.50 -8.32 -6.60
CA VAL A 399 29.20 -7.69 -6.84
C VAL A 399 29.21 -7.03 -8.23
N ALA A 400 28.04 -6.64 -8.73
CA ALA A 400 27.96 -5.71 -9.85
C ALA A 400 28.25 -4.28 -9.39
N GLN A 401 28.86 -3.49 -10.28
CA GLN A 401 28.93 -2.04 -10.19
C GLN A 401 28.30 -1.44 -11.43
N TYR A 402 27.37 -0.53 -11.22
CA TYR A 402 26.69 0.22 -12.25
C TYR A 402 26.89 1.72 -12.01
N THR A 403 27.38 2.44 -13.02
CA THR A 403 27.44 3.91 -13.01
C THR A 403 26.50 4.43 -14.08
N ARG A 404 25.56 5.27 -13.67
CA ARG A 404 24.58 5.90 -14.58
C ARG A 404 25.26 6.80 -15.62
N ASP A 405 24.64 6.90 -16.78
CA ASP A 405 24.98 7.88 -17.82
C ASP A 405 24.29 9.22 -17.52
N SER A 406 25.07 10.17 -17.02
CA SER A 406 24.60 11.54 -16.75
C SER A 406 24.02 12.28 -17.98
N GLY A 407 24.21 11.75 -19.20
CA GLY A 407 23.60 12.28 -20.42
C GLY A 407 22.21 11.74 -20.76
N SER A 408 21.67 10.81 -19.97
CA SER A 408 20.46 10.07 -20.28
C SER A 408 19.48 10.08 -19.10
N LEU A 409 18.26 10.54 -19.37
CA LEU A 409 17.19 10.58 -18.37
C LEU A 409 16.67 9.18 -18.02
N TYR A 410 16.77 8.21 -18.93
CA TYR A 410 16.17 6.89 -18.79
C TYR A 410 17.19 5.82 -19.13
N ASP A 411 18.03 5.54 -18.15
CA ASP A 411 19.07 4.53 -18.27
C ASP A 411 18.61 3.15 -17.89
N VAL A 412 19.09 2.15 -18.64
CA VAL A 412 18.61 0.77 -18.53
C VAL A 412 19.75 -0.21 -18.32
N ILE A 413 19.45 -1.28 -17.60
CA ILE A 413 20.17 -2.56 -17.62
C ILE A 413 19.15 -3.61 -18.02
N ALA A 414 19.31 -4.23 -19.18
CA ALA A 414 18.39 -5.25 -19.68
C ALA A 414 19.07 -6.62 -19.66
N ALA A 415 18.32 -7.63 -19.24
CA ALA A 415 18.73 -9.02 -19.27
C ALA A 415 17.59 -9.93 -19.75
N SER A 416 17.93 -10.96 -20.51
CA SER A 416 17.02 -12.06 -20.82
C SER A 416 17.10 -13.15 -19.77
N THR A 417 15.97 -13.83 -19.54
CA THR A 417 15.87 -14.92 -18.57
C THR A 417 14.80 -15.94 -18.97
N GLY A 418 15.08 -17.21 -18.69
CA GLY A 418 14.10 -18.29 -18.78
C GLY A 418 13.37 -18.56 -17.45
N ASP A 419 13.79 -17.92 -16.37
CA ASP A 419 13.31 -18.21 -15.02
C ASP A 419 11.94 -17.57 -14.71
N LEU A 420 11.45 -16.69 -15.58
CA LEU A 420 10.17 -15.98 -15.45
C LEU A 420 9.04 -16.65 -16.25
N ALA A 421 8.92 -17.98 -16.18
CA ALA A 421 7.95 -18.75 -16.97
C ALA A 421 6.47 -18.36 -16.74
N ASN A 422 6.12 -17.88 -15.54
CA ASN A 422 4.82 -17.29 -15.24
C ASN A 422 4.98 -16.22 -14.14
N VAL A 423 4.53 -15.00 -14.43
CA VAL A 423 4.69 -13.84 -13.55
C VAL A 423 3.39 -13.35 -12.88
N ALA A 424 2.30 -14.10 -12.98
CA ALA A 424 1.01 -13.74 -12.36
C ALA A 424 1.11 -13.54 -10.84
N ASP A 425 1.93 -14.34 -10.16
CA ASP A 425 2.13 -14.27 -8.72
C ASP A 425 2.79 -12.95 -8.26
N TYR A 426 3.53 -12.27 -9.14
CA TYR A 426 4.11 -10.96 -8.80
C TYR A 426 3.04 -9.86 -8.83
N LEU A 427 2.04 -9.96 -9.71
CA LEU A 427 0.91 -9.03 -9.75
C LEU A 427 0.08 -9.13 -8.47
N THR A 428 -0.08 -10.32 -7.91
CA THR A 428 -0.89 -10.57 -6.70
C THR A 428 -0.10 -10.45 -5.39
N GLY A 429 1.20 -10.15 -5.44
CA GLY A 429 2.05 -10.05 -4.25
C GLY A 429 2.43 -11.40 -3.63
N GLN A 430 2.04 -12.52 -4.26
CA GLN A 430 2.48 -13.86 -3.88
C GLN A 430 3.96 -14.09 -4.24
N LYS A 431 4.53 -13.27 -5.10
CA LYS A 431 5.98 -13.15 -5.34
C LYS A 431 6.41 -11.70 -5.31
N ALA A 432 7.65 -11.45 -4.92
CA ALA A 432 8.27 -10.14 -5.03
C ALA A 432 9.74 -10.28 -5.42
N PHE A 433 10.25 -9.28 -6.14
CA PHE A 433 11.68 -9.15 -6.39
C PHE A 433 12.37 -8.48 -5.22
N TYR A 434 13.59 -8.92 -4.95
CA TYR A 434 14.49 -8.29 -3.99
C TYR A 434 15.85 -8.04 -4.62
N LEU A 435 16.51 -6.96 -4.23
CA LEU A 435 17.86 -6.62 -4.67
C LEU A 435 18.64 -6.00 -3.52
N ASP A 436 19.87 -6.44 -3.33
CA ASP A 436 20.82 -5.76 -2.45
C ASP A 436 21.46 -4.60 -3.21
N VAL A 437 21.48 -3.42 -2.58
CA VAL A 437 22.01 -2.18 -3.17
C VAL A 437 22.96 -1.51 -2.20
N TYR A 438 24.08 -1.00 -2.70
CA TYR A 438 24.93 -0.05 -1.99
C TYR A 438 25.16 1.16 -2.89
N THR A 439 24.89 2.36 -2.39
CA THR A 439 25.05 3.59 -3.19
C THR A 439 25.25 4.81 -2.29
N SER A 440 25.91 5.85 -2.81
CA SER A 440 25.96 7.18 -2.19
C SER A 440 24.78 8.07 -2.58
N ALA A 441 23.92 7.63 -3.50
CA ALA A 441 22.72 8.35 -3.92
C ALA A 441 21.81 8.66 -2.71
N PRO A 442 21.02 9.74 -2.77
CA PRO A 442 20.11 10.11 -1.68
C PRO A 442 19.17 8.98 -1.26
N VAL A 443 18.69 9.02 -0.01
CA VAL A 443 17.54 8.20 0.42
C VAL A 443 16.31 8.65 -0.38
N GLY A 444 15.49 7.69 -0.82
CA GLY A 444 14.33 7.93 -1.66
C GLY A 444 14.62 7.87 -3.17
N THR A 445 15.84 7.54 -3.59
CA THR A 445 16.14 7.30 -5.01
C THR A 445 15.40 6.04 -5.49
N GLU A 446 14.65 6.18 -6.58
CA GLU A 446 13.84 5.11 -7.16
C GLU A 446 14.69 4.09 -7.94
N LEU A 447 14.38 2.81 -7.76
CA LEU A 447 14.81 1.71 -8.61
C LEU A 447 13.55 1.08 -9.20
N LEU A 448 13.50 0.97 -10.53
CA LEU A 448 12.39 0.40 -11.27
C LEU A 448 12.82 -0.91 -11.92
N LEU A 449 12.02 -1.95 -11.76
CA LEU A 449 12.15 -3.24 -12.42
C LEU A 449 10.94 -3.44 -13.34
N GLN A 450 11.17 -3.58 -14.64
CA GLN A 450 10.16 -3.78 -15.66
C GLN A 450 10.29 -5.18 -16.27
N LEU A 451 9.14 -5.81 -16.50
CA LEU A 451 9.03 -7.10 -17.15
C LEU A 451 8.53 -6.90 -18.59
N GLU A 452 9.20 -7.53 -19.55
CA GLU A 452 8.88 -7.40 -20.98
C GLU A 452 8.84 -8.74 -21.71
N ASN A 453 8.12 -8.76 -22.82
CA ASN A 453 8.16 -9.80 -23.85
C ASN A 453 9.01 -9.30 -25.03
N SER A 454 10.23 -9.81 -25.17
CA SER A 454 11.19 -9.39 -26.20
C SER A 454 10.71 -9.62 -27.63
N ALA A 455 9.74 -10.53 -27.85
CA ALA A 455 9.19 -10.79 -29.18
C ALA A 455 8.29 -9.65 -29.68
N THR A 456 7.85 -8.75 -28.80
CA THR A 456 6.91 -7.66 -29.12
C THR A 456 7.39 -6.29 -28.66
N ALA A 457 8.14 -6.21 -27.55
CA ALA A 457 8.69 -4.97 -27.05
C ALA A 457 9.81 -4.45 -27.99
N THR A 458 9.71 -3.19 -28.39
CA THR A 458 10.72 -2.46 -29.16
C THR A 458 10.97 -1.09 -28.53
N ALA A 459 12.04 -0.41 -28.91
CA ALA A 459 12.39 0.90 -28.34
C ALA A 459 11.33 2.02 -28.57
N SER A 460 10.39 1.85 -29.52
CA SER A 460 9.48 2.94 -29.94
C SER A 460 7.99 2.61 -29.88
N ASN A 461 7.59 1.44 -29.37
CA ASN A 461 6.19 1.00 -29.39
C ASN A 461 5.55 0.91 -28.00
N TYR A 462 6.06 1.64 -27.01
CA TYR A 462 5.46 1.71 -25.68
C TYR A 462 3.96 2.06 -25.78
N PRO A 463 3.06 1.39 -25.03
CA PRO A 463 3.33 0.40 -23.96
C PRO A 463 3.49 -1.05 -24.44
N THR A 464 3.29 -1.33 -25.73
CA THR A 464 3.23 -2.70 -26.29
C THR A 464 4.41 -3.58 -25.85
N GLY A 465 4.10 -4.78 -25.34
CA GLY A 465 5.08 -5.78 -24.94
C GLY A 465 5.64 -5.60 -23.52
N ARG A 466 5.24 -4.53 -22.80
CA ARG A 466 5.64 -4.28 -21.40
C ARG A 466 4.58 -4.84 -20.47
N HIS A 467 4.92 -5.89 -19.74
CA HIS A 467 3.99 -6.59 -18.89
C HIS A 467 3.63 -5.79 -17.63
N SER A 468 4.63 -5.39 -16.85
CA SER A 468 4.42 -4.74 -15.55
C SER A 468 5.68 -4.02 -15.09
N LYS A 469 5.55 -3.01 -14.22
CA LYS A 469 6.67 -2.38 -13.52
C LYS A 469 6.50 -2.50 -12.01
N TYR A 470 7.63 -2.61 -11.33
CA TYR A 470 7.75 -2.67 -9.89
C TYR A 470 8.79 -1.66 -9.43
N ILE A 471 8.59 -1.04 -8.28
CA ILE A 471 9.50 -0.02 -7.75
C ILE A 471 10.00 -0.36 -6.35
N ALA A 472 11.20 0.10 -6.04
CA ALA A 472 11.74 0.18 -4.70
C ALA A 472 12.48 1.51 -4.54
N HIS A 473 12.69 1.94 -3.30
CA HIS A 473 13.42 3.18 -3.00
C HIS A 473 14.60 2.90 -2.07
N THR A 474 15.71 3.62 -2.27
CA THR A 474 16.81 3.60 -1.30
C THR A 474 16.33 4.08 0.07
N THR A 475 16.75 3.38 1.11
CA THR A 475 16.46 3.61 2.53
C THR A 475 17.69 4.08 3.33
N SER A 476 18.88 3.95 2.75
CA SER A 476 20.15 4.37 3.36
C SER A 476 21.17 4.80 2.31
N THR A 477 22.17 5.58 2.75
CA THR A 477 23.32 5.98 1.95
C THR A 477 24.60 5.32 2.47
N ASN A 478 25.51 4.96 1.56
CA ASN A 478 26.81 4.33 1.86
C ASN A 478 26.71 3.09 2.78
N ALA A 479 25.64 2.31 2.62
CA ALA A 479 25.43 1.05 3.32
C ALA A 479 24.70 0.08 2.41
N TRP A 480 24.96 -1.23 2.60
CA TRP A 480 24.16 -2.26 1.95
C TRP A 480 22.77 -2.27 2.54
N GLN A 481 21.78 -2.32 1.65
CA GLN A 481 20.37 -2.39 1.98
C GLN A 481 19.71 -3.40 1.05
N ARG A 482 18.72 -4.11 1.56
CA ARG A 482 17.93 -5.05 0.76
C ARG A 482 16.58 -4.43 0.46
N LEU A 483 16.30 -4.22 -0.82
CA LEU A 483 15.11 -3.53 -1.30
C LEU A 483 14.08 -4.54 -1.79
N LYS A 484 12.83 -4.41 -1.33
CA LYS A 484 11.66 -5.14 -1.84
C LYS A 484 11.02 -4.29 -2.95
N PHE A 485 10.80 -4.88 -4.11
CA PHE A 485 10.06 -4.23 -5.20
C PHE A 485 8.56 -4.46 -5.04
N VAL A 486 7.78 -3.38 -5.11
CA VAL A 486 6.32 -3.37 -5.01
C VAL A 486 5.72 -3.13 -6.40
N LEU A 487 4.60 -3.79 -6.71
CA LEU A 487 3.91 -3.59 -7.98
C LEU A 487 3.51 -2.13 -8.12
N GLU A 488 3.98 -1.53 -9.21
CA GLU A 488 3.72 -0.14 -9.50
C GLU A 488 2.72 -0.02 -10.64
N ASP A 489 2.72 -0.93 -11.63
CA ASP A 489 1.75 -0.86 -12.73
C ASP A 489 1.62 -2.16 -13.51
N ARG A 490 0.46 -2.30 -14.15
CA ARG A 490 0.16 -3.30 -15.16
C ARG A 490 0.06 -2.58 -16.52
N ILE A 491 1.19 -2.50 -17.22
CA ILE A 491 1.42 -1.58 -18.33
C ILE A 491 0.63 -1.94 -19.60
N ASP A 492 0.81 -3.17 -20.11
CA ASP A 492 0.11 -3.69 -21.29
C ASP A 492 -0.62 -4.99 -20.93
N GLY A 493 -1.93 -4.89 -20.75
CA GLY A 493 -2.78 -6.04 -20.43
C GLY A 493 -2.82 -7.12 -21.52
N ALA A 494 -2.40 -6.81 -22.75
CA ALA A 494 -2.31 -7.80 -23.83
C ALA A 494 -1.05 -8.67 -23.75
N THR A 495 -0.03 -8.26 -22.98
CA THR A 495 1.17 -9.06 -22.74
C THR A 495 0.89 -10.07 -21.64
N GLY A 496 0.72 -11.35 -22.01
CA GLY A 496 0.32 -12.40 -21.09
C GLY A 496 1.40 -12.80 -20.08
N ASP A 497 0.99 -13.29 -18.92
CA ASP A 497 1.86 -13.63 -17.78
C ASP A 497 2.91 -14.70 -18.07
N THR A 498 2.72 -15.49 -19.13
CA THR A 498 3.66 -16.55 -19.56
C THR A 498 4.49 -16.15 -20.78
N GLN A 499 4.45 -14.87 -21.18
CA GLN A 499 5.17 -14.35 -22.36
C GLN A 499 6.39 -13.51 -21.97
N VAL A 500 6.61 -13.28 -20.68
CA VAL A 500 7.74 -12.50 -20.17
C VAL A 500 9.03 -13.31 -20.29
N ASP A 501 10.05 -12.71 -20.88
CA ASP A 501 11.38 -13.30 -21.05
C ASP A 501 12.52 -12.30 -20.77
N THR A 502 12.17 -11.06 -20.44
CA THR A 502 13.10 -9.95 -20.29
C THR A 502 12.82 -9.17 -19.01
N LEU A 503 13.89 -8.88 -18.29
CA LEU A 503 13.91 -8.03 -17.10
C LEU A 503 14.74 -6.78 -17.43
N VAL A 504 14.17 -5.61 -17.17
CA VAL A 504 14.81 -4.31 -17.39
C VAL A 504 14.85 -3.55 -16.07
N VAL A 505 16.04 -3.17 -15.61
CA VAL A 505 16.22 -2.32 -14.43
C VAL A 505 16.54 -0.91 -14.88
N LEU A 506 15.81 0.07 -14.35
CA LEU A 506 16.12 1.48 -14.43
C LEU A 506 16.44 1.96 -13.02
N ILE A 507 17.49 2.78 -12.86
CA ILE A 507 17.85 3.37 -11.58
C ILE A 507 17.75 4.88 -11.74
N ASP A 508 17.05 5.53 -10.82
CA ASP A 508 16.81 6.97 -10.79
C ASP A 508 16.24 7.49 -12.13
N PRO A 509 15.17 6.87 -12.68
CA PRO A 509 14.63 7.26 -13.98
C PRO A 509 14.15 8.72 -13.98
N ASN A 510 14.11 9.33 -15.17
CA ASN A 510 13.80 10.74 -15.38
C ASN A 510 14.80 11.71 -14.70
N SER A 511 16.07 11.33 -14.59
CA SER A 511 17.11 12.18 -14.01
C SER A 511 18.45 12.03 -14.73
N ASN A 512 19.28 13.08 -14.68
CA ASN A 512 20.61 13.11 -15.28
C ASN A 512 21.69 13.00 -14.19
N THR A 513 21.73 11.89 -13.46
CA THR A 513 22.75 11.64 -12.42
C THR A 513 23.86 10.74 -12.94
N GLY A 514 25.05 10.87 -12.36
CA GLY A 514 26.22 10.01 -12.65
C GLY A 514 26.55 9.08 -11.47
N ASP A 515 25.55 8.78 -10.64
CA ASP A 515 25.74 8.05 -9.40
C ASP A 515 26.13 6.58 -9.67
N THR A 516 26.91 6.03 -8.74
CA THR A 516 27.36 4.64 -8.78
C THR A 516 26.60 3.80 -7.77
N TYR A 517 26.11 2.66 -8.24
CA TYR A 517 25.35 1.67 -7.51
C TYR A 517 26.11 0.35 -7.56
N PHE A 518 26.28 -0.29 -6.41
CA PHE A 518 26.70 -1.67 -6.33
C PHE A 518 25.44 -2.51 -6.12
N LEU A 519 25.29 -3.54 -6.95
CA LEU A 519 24.08 -4.36 -7.04
C LEU A 519 24.46 -5.80 -6.78
N ASP A 520 23.65 -6.49 -5.99
CA ASP A 520 23.86 -7.92 -5.74
C ASP A 520 22.58 -8.65 -5.31
N ASN A 521 22.57 -9.98 -5.37
CA ASN A 521 21.47 -10.86 -4.95
C ASN A 521 20.10 -10.44 -5.48
N LEU A 522 19.98 -10.32 -6.81
CA LEU A 522 18.69 -10.14 -7.46
C LEU A 522 17.89 -11.45 -7.38
N ASP A 523 16.86 -11.46 -6.56
CA ASP A 523 16.14 -12.68 -6.19
C ASP A 523 14.63 -12.54 -6.34
N THR A 524 13.96 -13.68 -6.47
CA THR A 524 12.52 -13.80 -6.23
C THR A 524 12.28 -14.43 -4.88
N TYR A 525 11.39 -13.80 -4.12
CA TYR A 525 10.79 -14.41 -2.95
C TYR A 525 9.35 -14.80 -3.28
N ALA A 526 8.89 -15.91 -2.75
CA ALA A 526 7.55 -16.44 -2.97
C ALA A 526 6.83 -16.73 -1.66
N ALA A 527 5.51 -16.64 -1.70
CA ALA A 527 4.61 -17.11 -0.68
C ALA A 527 4.78 -18.62 -0.53
N GLY A 528 5.09 -19.05 0.68
CA GLY A 528 5.35 -20.43 1.01
C GLY A 528 5.59 -20.55 2.50
N SER A 529 5.40 -21.74 3.05
CA SER A 529 5.73 -22.00 4.45
C SER A 529 7.20 -21.64 4.67
N GLN A 530 7.45 -20.57 5.42
CA GLN A 530 8.71 -20.43 6.12
C GLN A 530 9.02 -21.80 6.75
N PRO A 531 10.24 -22.36 6.61
CA PRO A 531 10.72 -23.21 7.67
C PRO A 531 10.47 -22.41 8.95
N PRO A 532 9.74 -22.94 9.95
CA PRO A 532 9.48 -22.17 11.17
C PRO A 532 10.80 -21.57 11.62
N ALA A 533 10.77 -20.27 11.97
CA ALA A 533 11.96 -19.54 12.36
C ALA A 533 12.80 -20.44 13.27
N GLN A 534 14.04 -20.72 12.84
CA GLN A 534 14.89 -21.60 13.62
C GLN A 534 15.40 -20.82 14.81
N GLY A 535 15.16 -21.35 16.00
CA GLY A 535 15.84 -20.89 17.18
C GLY A 535 17.36 -20.83 16.96
N THR A 536 17.99 -19.87 17.60
CA THR A 536 19.44 -19.65 17.64
C THR A 536 20.00 -19.96 19.02
N SER A 537 19.12 -20.13 20.00
CA SER A 537 19.44 -20.45 21.37
C SER A 537 18.57 -21.58 21.93
N VAL A 538 19.00 -22.17 23.04
CA VAL A 538 18.26 -23.15 23.83
C VAL A 538 18.23 -22.71 25.28
N GLN A 539 17.07 -22.83 25.92
CA GLN A 539 16.85 -22.46 27.32
C GLN A 539 16.13 -23.59 28.08
N VAL A 540 16.42 -23.70 29.38
CA VAL A 540 15.71 -24.60 30.29
C VAL A 540 14.38 -23.97 30.67
N GLN A 541 13.28 -24.54 30.19
CA GLN A 541 11.93 -24.07 30.48
C GLN A 541 11.45 -24.55 31.86
N SER A 542 11.72 -25.82 32.19
CA SER A 542 11.31 -26.39 33.48
C SER A 542 12.19 -27.57 33.89
N VAL A 543 12.24 -27.80 35.21
CA VAL A 543 12.87 -28.98 35.81
C VAL A 543 11.87 -29.59 36.80
N THR A 544 11.46 -30.83 36.56
CA THR A 544 10.56 -31.57 37.46
C THR A 544 11.29 -32.76 38.07
N THR A 545 11.33 -32.87 39.40
CA THR A 545 11.96 -34.00 40.07
C THR A 545 10.95 -35.04 40.56
N GLY A 546 11.42 -36.28 40.74
CA GLY A 546 10.59 -37.39 41.16
C GLY A 546 11.41 -38.57 41.67
N THR A 547 10.75 -39.72 41.74
CA THR A 547 11.40 -40.98 42.10
C THR A 547 10.91 -42.12 41.23
N ALA A 548 11.81 -43.05 40.91
CA ALA A 548 11.49 -44.28 40.18
C ALA A 548 11.77 -45.51 41.06
N GLY A 549 10.98 -46.58 40.90
CA GLY A 549 11.15 -47.80 41.68
C GLY A 549 12.44 -48.55 41.30
N ALA A 550 13.24 -48.95 42.29
CA ALA A 550 14.47 -49.73 42.12
C ALA A 550 14.34 -51.20 42.60
N GLY A 551 13.12 -51.62 42.95
CA GLY A 551 12.86 -52.92 43.58
C GLY A 551 13.23 -52.97 45.07
N LYS A 552 12.71 -53.97 45.81
CA LYS A 552 12.98 -54.21 47.24
C LYS A 552 12.76 -52.97 48.14
N GLY A 553 11.76 -52.14 47.83
CA GLY A 553 11.43 -50.92 48.60
C GLY A 553 12.41 -49.76 48.41
N LYS A 554 13.35 -49.85 47.45
CA LYS A 554 14.27 -48.78 47.10
C LYS A 554 13.72 -47.92 45.96
N LYS A 555 14.18 -46.66 45.91
CA LYS A 555 13.85 -45.71 44.87
C LYS A 555 15.11 -45.01 44.34
N TYR A 556 15.16 -44.79 43.03
CA TYR A 556 16.06 -43.83 42.39
C TYR A 556 15.46 -42.42 42.47
N GLY A 557 16.31 -41.40 42.46
CA GLY A 557 15.89 -40.04 42.16
C GLY A 557 15.78 -39.86 40.65
N THR A 558 14.78 -39.09 40.20
CA THR A 558 14.61 -38.76 38.77
C THR A 558 14.46 -37.25 38.58
N ALA A 559 14.85 -36.77 37.41
CA ALA A 559 14.60 -35.39 36.98
C ALA A 559 14.24 -35.36 35.49
N THR A 560 13.22 -34.59 35.15
CA THR A 560 12.83 -34.25 33.77
C THR A 560 13.23 -32.80 33.53
N VAL A 561 14.06 -32.54 32.53
CA VAL A 561 14.42 -31.19 32.10
C VAL A 561 13.77 -30.92 30.75
N THR A 562 12.94 -29.89 30.64
CA THR A 562 12.31 -29.46 29.39
C THR A 562 13.09 -28.31 28.78
N LEU A 563 13.51 -28.47 27.52
CA LEU A 563 14.27 -27.51 26.75
C LEU A 563 13.43 -26.95 25.61
N VAL A 564 13.47 -25.62 25.46
CA VAL A 564 12.87 -24.91 24.32
C VAL A 564 13.88 -23.94 23.71
N ASP A 565 13.64 -23.49 22.49
CA ASP A 565 14.37 -22.37 21.89
C ASP A 565 13.81 -21.01 22.34
N GLU A 566 14.36 -19.89 21.86
CA GLU A 566 13.86 -18.54 22.17
C GLU A 566 12.45 -18.27 21.63
N LEU A 567 11.96 -19.10 20.71
CA LEU A 567 10.64 -19.01 20.10
C LEU A 567 9.62 -19.92 20.80
N GLY A 568 10.06 -20.71 21.79
CA GLY A 568 9.23 -21.62 22.57
C GLY A 568 9.06 -23.01 21.95
N ASN A 569 9.80 -23.36 20.90
CA ASN A 569 9.74 -24.68 20.27
C ASN A 569 10.58 -25.70 21.05
N PRO A 570 10.16 -26.98 21.17
CA PRO A 570 10.95 -28.01 21.84
C PRO A 570 12.30 -28.30 21.17
N VAL A 571 13.36 -28.44 21.96
CA VAL A 571 14.72 -28.69 21.44
C VAL A 571 15.13 -30.15 21.66
N SER A 572 15.19 -30.93 20.58
CA SER A 572 15.65 -32.33 20.56
C SER A 572 17.17 -32.44 20.40
N GLY A 573 17.78 -33.50 20.93
CA GLY A 573 19.21 -33.78 20.74
C GLY A 573 20.16 -32.90 21.54
N ALA A 574 19.65 -32.06 22.43
CA ALA A 574 20.47 -31.26 23.34
C ALA A 574 20.91 -32.11 24.54
N THR A 575 22.20 -32.06 24.87
CA THR A 575 22.75 -32.75 26.03
C THR A 575 22.64 -31.85 27.24
N VAL A 576 21.92 -32.30 28.27
CA VAL A 576 21.79 -31.63 29.56
C VAL A 576 22.76 -32.28 30.54
N THR A 577 23.53 -31.48 31.27
CA THR A 577 24.27 -31.95 32.44
C THR A 577 23.84 -31.20 33.69
N GLY A 578 23.79 -31.88 34.83
CA GLY A 578 23.38 -31.27 36.09
C GLY A 578 23.60 -32.16 37.31
N ASP A 579 23.19 -31.66 38.47
CA ASP A 579 23.51 -32.26 39.76
C ASP A 579 22.23 -32.59 40.55
N PHE A 580 22.13 -33.84 41.01
CA PHE A 580 21.14 -34.25 42.02
C PHE A 580 21.62 -33.88 43.42
N SER A 581 20.68 -33.44 44.26
CA SER A 581 20.91 -33.19 45.69
C SER A 581 19.73 -33.68 46.53
N GLY A 582 19.96 -33.91 47.83
CA GLY A 582 18.93 -34.34 48.78
C GLY A 582 19.27 -35.69 49.41
N THR A 583 18.32 -36.62 49.44
CA THR A 583 18.55 -37.99 49.95
C THR A 583 19.58 -38.75 49.10
N LEU A 584 19.62 -38.44 47.80
CA LEU A 584 20.58 -38.95 46.84
C LEU A 584 21.28 -37.74 46.20
N SER A 585 22.60 -37.70 46.32
CA SER A 585 23.43 -36.63 45.75
C SER A 585 24.37 -37.22 44.72
N GLU A 586 24.35 -36.67 43.51
CA GLU A 586 25.13 -37.15 42.37
C GLU A 586 25.42 -35.98 41.45
N THR A 587 26.70 -35.77 41.14
CA THR A 587 27.15 -34.68 40.27
C THR A 587 27.35 -35.15 38.85
N ASN A 588 27.15 -34.27 37.88
CA ASN A 588 27.34 -34.53 36.44
C ASN A 588 26.45 -35.65 35.88
N ALA A 589 25.22 -35.78 36.39
CA ALA A 589 24.21 -36.58 35.72
C ALA A 589 23.93 -35.96 34.33
N SER A 590 23.76 -36.81 33.31
CA SER A 590 23.59 -36.37 31.93
C SER A 590 22.49 -37.14 31.21
N ALA A 591 21.76 -36.44 30.34
CA ALA A 591 20.80 -37.02 29.41
C ALA A 591 20.70 -36.18 28.14
N VAL A 592 20.16 -36.77 27.08
CA VAL A 592 19.88 -36.09 25.81
C VAL A 592 18.38 -35.89 25.70
N SER A 593 17.95 -34.70 25.28
CA SER A 593 16.54 -34.39 25.08
C SER A 593 15.96 -35.17 23.90
N ASP A 594 14.72 -35.63 24.06
CA ASP A 594 13.94 -36.27 23.00
C ASP A 594 13.23 -35.26 22.08
N ALA A 595 12.43 -35.76 21.15
CA ALA A 595 11.67 -34.95 20.19
C ALA A 595 10.68 -33.96 20.85
N THR A 596 10.35 -34.13 22.13
CA THR A 596 9.49 -33.23 22.90
C THR A 596 10.28 -32.23 23.73
N GLY A 597 11.61 -32.17 23.55
CA GLY A 597 12.49 -31.31 24.33
C GLY A 597 12.76 -31.82 25.74
N SER A 598 12.38 -33.06 26.06
CA SER A 598 12.49 -33.62 27.41
C SER A 598 13.75 -34.47 27.56
N ALA A 599 14.63 -34.11 28.50
CA ALA A 599 15.77 -34.90 28.94
C ALA A 599 15.47 -35.57 30.29
N GLN A 600 15.47 -36.90 30.33
CA GLN A 600 15.16 -37.70 31.52
C GLN A 600 16.44 -38.18 32.20
N LEU A 601 16.67 -37.74 33.43
CA LEU A 601 17.82 -38.12 34.26
C LEU A 601 17.37 -39.02 35.42
N GLN A 602 18.23 -39.96 35.79
CA GLN A 602 18.03 -40.83 36.95
C GLN A 602 19.35 -40.97 37.71
N THR A 603 19.29 -41.00 39.04
CA THR A 603 20.47 -41.30 39.86
C THR A 603 20.98 -42.73 39.60
N SER A 604 22.29 -42.92 39.62
CA SER A 604 22.93 -44.23 39.52
C SER A 604 22.71 -45.09 40.77
N GLN A 605 22.50 -44.45 41.93
CA GLN A 605 22.23 -45.10 43.21
C GLN A 605 20.76 -45.01 43.60
N SER A 606 20.30 -45.99 44.39
CA SER A 606 18.96 -46.01 44.98
C SER A 606 19.02 -46.10 46.51
N ALA A 607 18.06 -45.47 47.18
CA ALA A 607 17.93 -45.46 48.62
C ALA A 607 16.59 -46.07 49.08
N SER A 608 16.57 -46.63 50.29
CA SER A 608 15.34 -47.13 50.93
C SER A 608 14.63 -45.99 51.68
N GLY A 609 13.30 -46.06 51.79
CA GLY A 609 12.51 -45.11 52.57
C GLY A 609 12.03 -43.90 51.77
N GLY A 610 11.76 -42.78 52.47
CA GLY A 610 11.31 -41.53 51.85
C GLY A 610 12.46 -40.85 51.10
N VAL A 611 12.57 -41.11 49.79
CA VAL A 611 13.56 -40.47 48.92
C VAL A 611 13.01 -39.14 48.42
N SER A 612 13.76 -38.06 48.65
CA SER A 612 13.49 -36.73 48.12
C SER A 612 14.74 -36.22 47.40
N VAL A 613 14.58 -35.75 46.17
CA VAL A 613 15.68 -35.21 45.36
C VAL A 613 15.30 -33.87 44.73
N ASN A 614 16.28 -33.00 44.64
CA ASN A 614 16.28 -31.80 43.83
C ASN A 614 17.30 -31.97 42.70
N PHE A 615 17.13 -31.21 41.62
CA PHE A 615 18.04 -31.22 40.48
C PHE A 615 18.29 -29.79 40.02
N CYS A 616 19.54 -29.45 39.71
CA CYS A 616 19.89 -28.20 39.05
C CYS A 616 20.63 -28.49 37.74
N VAL A 617 20.47 -27.62 36.74
CA VAL A 617 21.15 -27.76 35.44
C VAL A 617 22.47 -27.00 35.47
N ARG A 618 23.56 -27.66 35.09
CA ARG A 618 24.91 -27.09 35.01
C ARG A 618 25.21 -26.55 33.62
N SER A 619 24.83 -27.28 32.59
CA SER A 619 24.96 -26.83 31.20
C SER A 619 23.99 -27.56 30.27
N VAL A 620 23.71 -26.91 29.14
CA VAL A 620 23.07 -27.51 27.98
C VAL A 620 24.01 -27.32 26.78
N SER A 621 24.21 -28.36 25.98
CA SER A 621 24.97 -28.26 24.73
C SER A 621 24.20 -28.83 23.56
N HIS A 622 24.17 -28.11 22.44
CA HIS A 622 23.51 -28.52 21.20
C HIS A 622 24.44 -28.23 20.01
N PRO A 623 24.41 -29.02 18.92
CA PRO A 623 25.30 -28.82 17.77
C PRO A 623 25.13 -27.46 17.06
N SER A 624 23.93 -26.86 17.13
CA SER A 624 23.59 -25.64 16.38
C SER A 624 22.95 -24.52 17.21
N LEU A 625 22.68 -24.74 18.50
CA LEU A 625 22.02 -23.75 19.37
C LEU A 625 22.96 -23.33 20.50
N SER A 626 22.99 -22.02 20.78
CA SER A 626 23.72 -21.46 21.93
C SER A 626 22.91 -21.62 23.22
N PHE A 627 23.55 -21.95 24.34
CA PHE A 627 22.82 -22.07 25.61
C PHE A 627 22.55 -20.69 26.23
N ASP A 628 21.28 -20.32 26.35
CA ASP A 628 20.86 -19.09 27.01
C ASP A 628 20.64 -19.33 28.51
N SER A 629 21.70 -19.12 29.28
CA SER A 629 21.65 -19.21 30.73
C SER A 629 20.83 -18.09 31.40
N ALA A 630 20.62 -16.94 30.74
CA ALA A 630 19.94 -15.80 31.34
C ALA A 630 18.42 -16.02 31.44
N ASN A 631 17.86 -16.74 30.45
CA ASN A 631 16.43 -17.08 30.42
C ASN A 631 16.13 -18.52 30.88
N SER A 632 17.15 -19.27 31.29
CA SER A 632 16.99 -20.64 31.81
C SER A 632 16.65 -20.68 33.30
N VAL A 633 15.79 -21.62 33.70
CA VAL A 633 15.43 -21.84 35.11
C VAL A 633 16.28 -22.91 35.79
N GLN A 634 16.39 -22.81 37.12
CA GLN A 634 16.90 -23.87 38.00
C GLN A 634 18.34 -24.32 37.67
N LEU A 635 19.21 -23.35 37.36
CA LEU A 635 20.63 -23.57 37.13
C LEU A 635 21.39 -23.83 38.44
N CYS A 636 22.49 -24.59 38.36
CA CYS A 636 23.38 -24.79 39.50
C CYS A 636 24.15 -23.51 39.85
N PRO A 637 24.52 -23.29 41.13
CA PRO A 637 25.31 -22.14 41.56
C PRO A 637 26.71 -22.05 40.96
#